data_AF-A0A0B1T7B7-F1
#
_entry.id   AF-A0A0B1T7B7-F1
#
_cell.length_a   1.000
_cell.length_b   1.000
_cell.length_c   1.000
_cell.angle_alpha   90.00
_cell.angle_beta   90.00
_cell.angle_gamma   90.00
#
_symmetry.space_group_name_H-M   'P 1'
#
loop_
_entity.id
_entity.type
_entity.pdbx_description
1 polymer ?
#
loop_
_entity_poly.entity_id
_entity_poly.type
_entity_poly.pdbx_seq_one_letter_code
_entity_poly.pdbx_strand_id
1 'polypeptide(L)'
;MFRFVECNFSAMLPSVISHDDLLKFDTFLFDADGVLWTGDVPIAGASDFVATLHKLGKRVFIISNNSTKTPDQYAAKIEHLGFKGISKEQLITPAIVLAAYFKDRPEYAGQHVYVMGVENLKKTLETFGGVHCFGTGPDPYISDSNFSYNFDTSLIPKAVVCSYDCHLSYPKIQKAATFLKHKEVEFLVTNEDYTFPGPNPNIVVPGAGAVSSTVRAVSGRIPTVFGKPHKPIADFLKKHHHIDAAKTVMFGDRLDTDIQFSTTNVTWKSEDGKEGKGEKPTEQPPKGQGWISKLLTGQQMDPSGWQKQSHSSILSSSELIYEFATHNFRPGEKDKYLDAFGNYKQELNEKLPSVNLIGSWTVSYGRTRDQAIHLYRHTNGFKDVDSSMSLHSSPGALSAADTEVAKLCGRRKNIIVKSFSYWREPEQRPPSHVYDLRSYVLKPGSMIEWASAWARGITYRRDADQDVGGFFAQVGQLYIVYHIWAYPSMCARNETRHATWAKPGWDATVAYTGSFQHLGLSFSMANPFDDGYRSSSATSTSKLKSYTHTDNIEDEADYYEKEIEKYMQESLDSTERSRRHLENSEKIGTQTAQDLLEQREKLERTERNLDEIHRTTQVTQRNLNSLKSVFGGFFKNKFSRKPPESIPEMPQSKSASKLADTLGDLNSGGSSASFPGVNTSGVPTLSESSRNAIKGTRWEAMDNQIDENLDAMSQNLRNLRRLGEDLGREVDEQNQMLDRIQTKADRNDAIVRVQDKQMQKILGSETKAEESAGSGMTPSLDSSTKMSLAMKATSLFR
;
A
#
# COMPACT_ATOMS: atom_id res chain seq x y z
N MET A 1 59.27 11.17 2.91
CA MET A 1 59.45 12.63 2.88
C MET A 1 58.31 13.20 2.06
N PHE A 2 57.44 14.00 2.69
CA PHE A 2 56.18 14.53 2.14
C PHE A 2 56.40 15.57 1.03
N ARG A 3 55.42 15.68 0.11
CA ARG A 3 54.81 16.98 -0.24
C ARG A 3 53.37 16.81 -0.73
N PHE A 4 52.48 17.52 -0.05
CA PHE A 4 51.05 17.69 -0.29
C PHE A 4 50.79 18.42 -1.61
N VAL A 5 49.73 18.02 -2.31
CA VAL A 5 48.88 18.92 -3.10
C VAL A 5 47.50 18.81 -2.47
N GLU A 6 47.05 19.90 -1.86
CA GLU A 6 45.69 20.04 -1.34
C GLU A 6 44.69 19.97 -2.50
N CYS A 7 43.87 18.92 -2.53
CA CYS A 7 42.57 18.99 -3.16
C CYS A 7 41.55 19.23 -2.06
N ASN A 8 40.97 20.43 -2.05
CA ASN A 8 39.84 20.82 -1.22
C ASN A 8 38.67 19.85 -1.40
N PHE A 9 38.59 18.84 -0.54
CA PHE A 9 37.32 18.20 -0.22
C PHE A 9 36.56 19.15 0.71
N SER A 10 35.79 20.07 0.12
CA SER A 10 34.57 20.54 0.78
C SER A 10 33.57 19.39 0.73
N ALA A 11 33.87 18.31 1.45
CA ALA A 11 32.86 17.38 1.89
C ALA A 11 31.89 18.21 2.74
N MET A 12 30.62 18.26 2.36
CA MET A 12 29.57 18.71 3.27
C MET A 12 29.61 17.78 4.48
N LEU A 13 30.37 18.17 5.51
CA LEU A 13 30.10 17.74 6.87
C LEU A 13 28.61 18.00 7.12
N PRO A 14 27.89 17.12 7.83
CA PRO A 14 26.55 17.48 8.31
C PRO A 14 26.70 18.84 9.00
N SER A 15 25.81 19.79 8.67
CA SER A 15 25.87 21.13 9.26
C SER A 15 26.02 20.99 10.77
N VAL A 16 27.19 21.36 11.30
CA VAL A 16 27.41 21.39 12.74
C VAL A 16 26.49 22.49 13.25
N ILE A 17 25.34 22.10 13.81
CA ILE A 17 24.41 23.04 14.45
C ILE A 17 25.17 23.62 15.63
N SER A 18 25.50 24.92 15.56
CA SER A 18 26.18 25.58 16.66
C SER A 18 25.23 25.75 17.85
N HIS A 19 25.79 25.97 19.04
CA HIS A 19 24.99 26.32 20.22
C HIS A 19 24.11 27.55 19.95
N ASP A 20 24.66 28.55 19.26
CA ASP A 20 23.95 29.77 18.89
C ASP A 20 22.83 29.51 17.87
N ASP A 21 23.00 28.56 16.95
CA ASP A 21 21.94 28.16 16.03
C ASP A 21 20.78 27.50 16.75
N LEU A 22 21.07 26.68 17.76
CA LEU A 22 20.05 26.01 18.56
C LEU A 22 19.30 26.98 19.47
N LEU A 23 19.99 27.98 20.04
CA LEU A 23 19.38 28.96 20.93
C LEU A 23 18.52 30.01 20.22
N LYS A 24 18.45 30.00 18.87
CA LYS A 24 17.49 30.83 18.10
C LYS A 24 16.04 30.39 18.29
N PHE A 25 15.80 29.14 18.68
CA PHE A 25 14.46 28.64 18.96
C PHE A 25 13.95 29.10 20.33
N ASP A 26 12.66 29.36 20.43
CA ASP A 26 12.01 29.82 21.66
C ASP A 26 11.42 28.64 22.45
N THR A 27 11.00 27.59 21.74
CA THR A 27 10.33 26.42 22.32
C THR A 27 11.05 25.13 21.94
N PHE A 28 11.22 24.25 22.91
CA PHE A 28 11.93 22.98 22.79
C PHE A 28 10.98 21.85 23.20
N LEU A 29 10.72 20.95 22.26
CA LEU A 29 9.93 19.75 22.47
C LEU A 29 10.90 18.56 22.55
N PHE A 30 10.77 17.75 23.59
CA PHE A 30 11.58 16.55 23.77
C PHE A 30 10.68 15.32 23.80
N ASP A 31 11.02 14.29 23.04
CA ASP A 31 10.56 12.95 23.41
C ASP A 31 11.13 12.55 24.79
N ALA A 32 10.50 11.58 25.43
CA ALA A 32 10.87 11.12 26.76
C ALA A 32 11.79 9.89 26.70
N ASP A 33 11.25 8.75 26.27
CA ASP A 33 11.86 7.44 26.40
C ASP A 33 12.82 7.22 25.22
N GLY A 34 14.13 7.32 25.45
CA GLY A 34 15.16 7.26 24.41
C GLY A 34 15.88 8.59 24.18
N VAL A 35 15.31 9.70 24.69
CA VAL A 35 15.88 11.06 24.56
C VAL A 35 16.23 11.68 25.91
N LEU A 36 15.31 11.68 26.88
CA LEU A 36 15.57 12.21 28.22
C LEU A 36 15.95 11.11 29.21
N TRP A 37 15.37 9.92 29.07
CA TRP A 37 15.67 8.78 29.93
C TRP A 37 15.44 7.45 29.21
N THR A 38 15.94 6.37 29.79
CA THR A 38 15.62 4.99 29.39
C THR A 38 15.16 4.23 30.62
N GLY A 39 13.88 3.86 30.67
CA GLY A 39 13.29 3.33 31.90
C GLY A 39 13.35 4.39 33.01
N ASP A 40 13.95 4.05 34.15
CA ASP A 40 14.13 4.95 35.30
C ASP A 40 15.56 5.48 35.42
N VAL A 41 16.31 5.50 34.32
CA VAL A 41 17.68 6.04 34.26
C VAL A 41 17.72 7.26 33.34
N PRO A 42 18.12 8.46 33.82
CA PRO A 42 18.24 9.64 32.98
C PRO A 42 19.40 9.49 31.99
N ILE A 43 19.22 9.99 30.77
CA ILE A 43 20.30 10.05 29.77
C ILE A 43 21.31 11.10 30.20
N ALA A 44 22.60 10.76 30.08
CA ALA A 44 23.70 11.61 30.53
C ALA A 44 23.64 13.00 29.87
N GLY A 45 23.64 14.05 30.70
CA GLY A 45 23.59 15.45 30.26
C GLY A 45 22.19 15.98 29.91
N ALA A 46 21.15 15.13 29.84
CA ALA A 46 19.81 15.57 29.46
C ALA A 46 19.18 16.52 30.50
N SER A 47 19.29 16.20 31.79
CA SER A 47 18.76 17.05 32.87
C SER A 47 19.48 18.40 32.96
N ASP A 48 20.81 18.41 32.80
CA ASP A 48 21.62 19.63 32.77
C ASP A 48 21.28 20.52 31.56
N PHE A 49 21.03 19.89 30.41
CA PHE A 49 20.63 20.60 29.20
C PHE A 49 19.26 21.26 29.36
N VAL A 50 18.26 20.52 29.87
CA VAL A 50 16.93 21.07 30.18
C VAL A 50 17.02 22.21 31.20
N ALA A 51 17.81 22.04 32.27
CA ALA A 51 18.03 23.09 33.26
C ALA A 51 18.68 24.35 32.65
N THR A 52 19.57 24.17 31.68
CA THR A 52 20.19 25.29 30.94
C THR A 52 19.18 26.04 30.08
N LEU A 53 18.32 25.33 29.36
CA LEU A 53 17.24 25.93 28.57
C LEU A 53 16.29 26.77 29.46
N HIS A 54 15.92 26.26 30.64
CA HIS A 54 15.13 27.01 31.61
C HIS A 54 15.84 28.29 32.11
N LYS A 55 17.14 28.21 32.43
CA LYS A 55 17.93 29.41 32.82
C LYS A 55 17.97 30.48 31.73
N LEU A 56 17.94 30.05 30.46
CA LEU A 56 17.90 30.94 29.30
C LEU A 56 16.48 31.43 28.94
N GLY A 57 15.47 31.13 29.77
CA GLY A 57 14.09 31.56 29.54
C GLY A 57 13.38 30.84 28.40
N LYS A 58 13.91 29.69 27.94
CA LYS A 58 13.29 28.89 26.87
C LYS A 58 12.14 28.06 27.41
N ARG A 59 11.13 27.81 26.56
CA ARG A 59 9.98 26.97 26.89
C ARG A 59 10.31 25.51 26.59
N VAL A 60 10.20 24.64 27.57
CA VAL A 60 10.49 23.21 27.42
C VAL A 60 9.20 22.40 27.58
N PHE A 61 8.98 21.43 26.69
CA PHE A 61 7.88 20.46 26.76
C PHE A 61 8.41 19.04 26.61
N ILE A 62 7.83 18.12 27.36
CA ILE A 62 8.05 16.68 27.18
C ILE A 62 6.83 16.11 26.46
N ILE A 63 7.04 15.46 25.32
CA ILE A 63 5.99 14.86 24.50
C ILE A 63 6.24 13.36 24.39
N SER A 64 5.46 12.54 25.06
CA SER A 64 5.62 11.07 25.04
C SER A 64 4.38 10.37 24.50
N ASN A 65 4.55 9.37 23.64
CA ASN A 65 3.44 8.51 23.20
C ASN A 65 2.95 7.53 24.28
N ASN A 66 3.62 7.44 25.43
CA ASN A 66 3.29 6.50 26.48
C ASN A 66 2.12 6.99 27.36
N SER A 67 0.96 6.35 27.20
CA SER A 67 -0.31 6.65 27.88
C SER A 67 -0.58 5.78 29.12
N THR A 68 0.44 5.10 29.67
CA THR A 68 0.27 4.13 30.77
C THR A 68 0.28 4.73 32.17
N LYS A 69 0.75 5.97 32.33
CA LYS A 69 0.87 6.68 33.61
C LYS A 69 -0.05 7.89 33.65
N THR A 70 -0.51 8.26 34.85
CA THR A 70 -1.24 9.51 35.05
C THR A 70 -0.29 10.71 34.99
N PRO A 71 -0.79 11.94 34.77
CA PRO A 71 0.03 13.15 34.82
C PRO A 71 0.81 13.29 36.14
N ASP A 72 0.20 12.93 37.28
CA ASP A 72 0.86 12.98 38.59
C ASP A 72 2.01 11.97 38.72
N GLN A 73 1.83 10.76 38.20
CA GLN A 73 2.87 9.73 38.20
C GLN A 73 4.05 10.13 37.32
N TYR A 74 3.80 10.75 36.17
CA TYR A 74 4.88 11.27 35.35
C TYR A 74 5.59 12.46 36.00
N ALA A 75 4.86 13.39 36.61
CA ALA A 75 5.48 14.51 37.31
C ALA A 75 6.43 14.04 38.41
N ALA A 76 5.99 13.05 39.22
CA ALA A 76 6.85 12.42 40.22
C ALA A 76 8.08 11.73 39.61
N LYS A 77 7.93 11.07 38.45
CA LYS A 77 9.06 10.46 37.72
C LYS A 77 10.06 11.51 37.23
N ILE A 78 9.57 12.58 36.60
CA ILE A 78 10.39 13.68 36.07
C ILE A 78 11.21 14.31 37.20
N GLU A 79 10.58 14.57 38.34
CA GLU A 79 11.25 15.12 39.53
C GLU A 79 12.30 14.14 40.08
N HIS A 80 11.96 12.85 40.19
CA HIS A 80 12.88 11.81 40.66
C HIS A 80 14.12 11.67 39.76
N LEU A 81 13.96 11.81 38.44
CA LEU A 81 15.04 11.73 37.46
C LEU A 81 15.88 13.02 37.37
N GLY A 82 15.58 14.03 38.19
CA GLY A 82 16.37 15.25 38.29
C GLY A 82 16.01 16.35 37.28
N PHE A 83 14.91 16.21 36.53
CA PHE A 83 14.41 17.23 35.62
C PHE A 83 13.58 18.27 36.37
N LYS A 84 14.26 19.25 36.96
CA LYS A 84 13.62 20.33 37.74
C LYS A 84 13.00 21.39 36.84
N GLY A 85 11.87 21.95 37.26
CA GLY A 85 11.24 23.10 36.60
C GLY A 85 10.28 22.76 35.45
N ILE A 86 9.95 21.48 35.26
CA ILE A 86 8.93 21.03 34.31
C ILE A 86 7.60 20.87 35.04
N SER A 87 6.59 21.66 34.66
CA SER A 87 5.24 21.57 35.22
C SER A 87 4.42 20.44 34.56
N LYS A 88 3.28 20.09 35.15
CA LYS A 88 2.38 19.06 34.60
C LYS A 88 1.81 19.47 33.24
N GLU A 89 1.62 20.77 33.02
CA GLU A 89 1.13 21.34 31.76
C GLU A 89 2.18 21.28 30.65
N GLN A 90 3.46 21.10 31.00
CA GLN A 90 4.55 20.95 30.03
C GLN A 90 4.77 19.48 29.64
N LEU A 91 4.05 18.55 30.26
CA LEU A 91 4.03 17.14 29.89
C LEU A 91 2.82 16.84 29.02
N ILE A 92 3.08 16.42 27.79
CA ILE A 92 2.04 16.10 26.81
C ILE A 92 2.10 14.61 26.48
N THR A 93 0.98 13.93 26.67
CA THR A 93 0.79 12.53 26.30
C THR A 93 -0.51 12.37 25.53
N PRO A 94 -0.67 11.33 24.70
CA PRO A 94 -1.93 11.07 24.03
C PRO A 94 -3.14 10.97 24.97
N ALA A 95 -2.94 10.55 26.22
CA ALA A 95 -3.99 10.50 27.22
C ALA A 95 -4.50 11.91 27.59
N ILE A 96 -3.60 12.88 27.73
CA ILE A 96 -3.94 14.29 28.00
C ILE A 96 -4.61 14.93 26.78
N VAL A 97 -4.06 14.68 25.58
CA VAL A 97 -4.61 15.19 24.33
C VAL A 97 -6.03 14.65 24.11
N LEU A 98 -6.26 13.35 24.36
CA LEU A 98 -7.57 12.72 24.25
C LEU A 98 -8.54 13.21 25.33
N ALA A 99 -8.08 13.43 26.56
CA ALA A 99 -8.91 14.03 27.60
C ALA A 99 -9.36 15.45 27.22
N ALA A 100 -8.45 16.27 26.68
CA ALA A 100 -8.78 17.60 26.18
C ALA A 100 -9.74 17.54 24.98
N TYR A 101 -9.58 16.56 24.08
CA TYR A 101 -10.49 16.31 22.96
C TYR A 101 -11.94 16.06 23.43
N PHE A 102 -12.12 15.34 24.54
CA PHE A 102 -13.44 15.15 25.17
C PHE A 102 -13.92 16.43 25.86
N LYS A 103 -13.07 17.06 26.66
CA LYS A 103 -13.42 18.27 27.41
C LYS A 103 -13.83 19.44 26.50
N ASP A 104 -13.17 19.57 25.35
CA ASP A 104 -13.43 20.61 24.35
C ASP A 104 -14.74 20.39 23.57
N ARG A 105 -15.41 19.24 23.77
CA ARG A 105 -16.64 18.84 23.08
C ARG A 105 -17.78 18.55 24.05
N PRO A 106 -18.75 19.47 24.21
CA PRO A 106 -19.85 19.31 25.16
C PRO A 106 -20.65 18.01 25.02
N GLU A 107 -20.71 17.44 23.81
CA GLU A 107 -21.38 16.17 23.52
C GLU A 107 -20.74 14.93 24.18
N TYR A 108 -19.52 15.06 24.72
CA TYR A 108 -18.85 14.00 25.48
C TYR A 108 -19.07 14.11 27.00
N ALA A 109 -19.55 15.26 27.50
CA ALA A 109 -19.73 15.47 28.93
C ALA A 109 -20.69 14.43 29.53
N GLY A 110 -20.20 13.66 30.52
CA GLY A 110 -20.95 12.59 31.18
C GLY A 110 -21.28 11.39 30.28
N GLN A 111 -20.69 11.29 29.08
CA GLN A 111 -20.93 10.15 28.19
C GLN A 111 -20.06 8.95 28.55
N HIS A 112 -20.55 7.76 28.19
CA HIS A 112 -19.82 6.52 28.39
C HIS A 112 -18.83 6.26 27.25
N VAL A 113 -17.61 5.86 27.60
CA VAL A 113 -16.53 5.53 26.66
C VAL A 113 -16.00 4.13 27.00
N TYR A 114 -15.96 3.26 26.00
CA TYR A 114 -15.36 1.93 26.16
C TYR A 114 -13.85 2.03 25.95
N VAL A 115 -13.05 1.64 26.94
CA VAL A 115 -11.60 1.78 26.96
C VAL A 115 -10.93 0.42 27.00
N MET A 116 -10.24 0.07 25.91
CA MET A 116 -9.25 -1.02 25.89
C MET A 116 -7.89 -0.43 26.28
N GLY A 117 -7.60 -0.45 27.58
CA GLY A 117 -6.38 0.13 28.12
C GLY A 117 -6.22 -0.08 29.62
N VAL A 118 -5.16 0.50 30.18
CA VAL A 118 -4.86 0.44 31.62
C VAL A 118 -5.73 1.38 32.46
N GLU A 119 -5.88 1.09 33.76
CA GLU A 119 -6.71 1.88 34.69
C GLU A 119 -6.25 3.34 34.81
N ASN A 120 -4.95 3.61 34.66
CA ASN A 120 -4.41 4.97 34.69
C ASN A 120 -4.90 5.82 33.50
N LEU A 121 -5.10 5.22 32.32
CA LEU A 121 -5.68 5.91 31.17
C LEU A 121 -7.13 6.28 31.49
N LYS A 122 -7.91 5.32 31.98
CA LYS A 122 -9.29 5.57 32.43
C LYS A 122 -9.37 6.73 33.42
N LYS A 123 -8.57 6.70 34.50
CA LYS A 123 -8.53 7.79 35.49
C LYS A 123 -8.23 9.15 34.86
N THR A 124 -7.31 9.19 33.89
CA THR A 124 -6.95 10.42 33.19
C THR A 124 -8.12 10.94 32.35
N LEU A 125 -8.79 10.06 31.60
CA LEU A 125 -9.94 10.44 30.77
C LEU A 125 -11.15 10.88 31.60
N GLU A 126 -11.43 10.21 32.71
CA GLU A 126 -12.53 10.59 33.61
C GLU A 126 -12.25 11.92 34.31
N THR A 127 -11.04 12.08 34.86
CA THR A 127 -10.66 13.29 35.63
C THR A 127 -10.55 14.53 34.75
N PHE A 128 -9.89 14.42 33.60
CA PHE A 128 -9.58 15.58 32.76
C PHE A 128 -10.51 15.73 31.56
N GLY A 129 -11.16 14.65 31.11
CA GLY A 129 -12.06 14.65 29.95
C GLY A 129 -13.54 14.70 30.30
N GLY A 130 -13.93 14.45 31.56
CA GLY A 130 -15.33 14.52 32.00
C GLY A 130 -16.24 13.44 31.41
N VAL A 131 -15.68 12.29 31.05
CA VAL A 131 -16.38 11.11 30.55
C VAL A 131 -16.49 10.02 31.62
N HIS A 132 -17.33 9.01 31.41
CA HIS A 132 -17.39 7.80 32.23
C HIS A 132 -16.78 6.62 31.46
N CYS A 133 -15.72 6.01 31.97
CA CYS A 133 -14.99 4.98 31.25
C CYS A 133 -15.27 3.58 31.80
N PHE A 134 -15.38 2.59 30.92
CA PHE A 134 -15.52 1.18 31.29
C PHE A 134 -14.73 0.28 30.32
N GLY A 135 -14.46 -0.97 30.72
CA GLY A 135 -13.74 -1.95 29.89
C GLY A 135 -12.26 -2.15 30.23
N THR A 136 -11.69 -1.38 31.16
CA THR A 136 -10.34 -1.62 31.70
C THR A 136 -10.32 -2.88 32.59
N GLY A 137 -9.15 -3.51 32.74
CA GLY A 137 -9.00 -4.74 33.53
C GLY A 137 -9.29 -6.04 32.76
N PRO A 138 -9.23 -7.21 33.41
CA PRO A 138 -9.53 -8.50 32.78
C PRO A 138 -10.99 -8.60 32.31
N ASP A 139 -11.19 -9.19 31.13
CA ASP A 139 -12.51 -9.56 30.61
C ASP A 139 -12.52 -11.07 30.36
N PRO A 140 -12.73 -11.88 31.42
CA PRO A 140 -12.60 -13.32 31.36
C PRO A 140 -13.73 -13.93 30.55
N TYR A 141 -13.45 -15.10 30.02
CA TYR A 141 -14.42 -15.88 29.28
C TYR A 141 -15.39 -16.56 30.26
N ILE A 142 -16.71 -16.30 30.14
CA ILE A 142 -17.70 -16.72 31.14
C ILE A 142 -18.44 -18.03 30.74
N SER A 143 -18.19 -18.59 29.55
CA SER A 143 -18.83 -19.83 29.09
C SER A 143 -17.85 -20.89 28.56
N ASP A 144 -18.25 -22.16 28.58
CA ASP A 144 -17.49 -23.26 27.97
C ASP A 144 -17.54 -23.26 26.42
N SER A 145 -18.22 -22.28 25.81
CA SER A 145 -18.37 -22.15 24.35
C SER A 145 -17.28 -21.26 23.74
N ASN A 146 -16.72 -21.59 22.57
CA ASN A 146 -15.71 -20.75 21.90
C ASN A 146 -16.19 -19.36 21.45
N PHE A 147 -17.50 -19.07 21.52
CA PHE A 147 -18.07 -17.73 21.30
C PHE A 147 -19.01 -17.31 22.43
N SER A 148 -18.86 -16.07 22.91
CA SER A 148 -19.71 -15.46 23.93
C SER A 148 -20.67 -14.50 23.25
N TYR A 149 -21.95 -14.86 23.21
CA TYR A 149 -23.01 -14.04 22.60
C TYR A 149 -23.79 -13.21 23.62
N ASN A 150 -23.48 -13.37 24.91
CA ASN A 150 -24.26 -12.84 26.02
C ASN A 150 -23.44 -11.82 26.82
N PHE A 151 -23.04 -10.71 26.19
CA PHE A 151 -22.57 -9.54 26.91
C PHE A 151 -23.54 -8.38 26.70
N ASP A 152 -23.70 -7.56 27.73
CA ASP A 152 -24.63 -6.44 27.72
C ASP A 152 -24.23 -5.41 26.65
N THR A 153 -25.11 -5.23 25.66
CA THR A 153 -25.00 -4.21 24.61
C THR A 153 -26.04 -3.10 24.76
N SER A 154 -26.76 -3.04 25.89
CA SER A 154 -27.75 -2.00 26.15
C SER A 154 -27.11 -0.62 26.30
N LEU A 155 -25.89 -0.57 26.83
CA LEU A 155 -25.06 0.63 26.89
C LEU A 155 -24.22 0.75 25.62
N ILE A 156 -24.64 1.63 24.70
CA ILE A 156 -23.84 1.99 23.52
C ILE A 156 -22.92 3.15 23.92
N PRO A 157 -21.58 2.97 23.96
CA PRO A 157 -20.65 4.02 24.29
C PRO A 157 -20.60 5.07 23.19
N LYS A 158 -20.26 6.32 23.53
CA LYS A 158 -20.03 7.40 22.57
C LYS A 158 -18.77 7.16 21.73
N ALA A 159 -17.76 6.52 22.32
CA ALA A 159 -16.52 6.18 21.67
C ALA A 159 -15.91 4.87 22.19
N VAL A 160 -15.13 4.23 21.33
CA VAL A 160 -14.20 3.15 21.66
C VAL A 160 -12.78 3.69 21.60
N VAL A 161 -12.05 3.59 22.71
CA VAL A 161 -10.66 4.04 22.85
C VAL A 161 -9.75 2.82 22.96
N CYS A 162 -8.77 2.70 22.07
CA CYS A 162 -7.71 1.69 22.17
C CYS A 162 -6.37 2.30 22.59
N SER A 163 -5.70 1.59 23.49
CA SER A 163 -4.37 1.91 24.02
C SER A 163 -3.61 0.61 24.31
N TYR A 164 -2.45 0.72 24.95
CA TYR A 164 -1.81 -0.43 25.58
C TYR A 164 -2.75 -1.03 26.63
N ASP A 165 -3.05 -2.31 26.48
CA ASP A 165 -3.89 -3.10 27.38
C ASP A 165 -3.23 -4.44 27.67
N CYS A 166 -2.74 -4.62 28.90
CA CYS A 166 -2.15 -5.89 29.34
C CYS A 166 -3.20 -7.01 29.53
N HIS A 167 -4.49 -6.68 29.43
CA HIS A 167 -5.61 -7.61 29.51
C HIS A 167 -6.34 -7.76 28.17
N LEU A 168 -5.65 -7.50 27.05
CA LEU A 168 -6.20 -7.77 25.71
C LEU A 168 -6.72 -9.21 25.64
N SER A 169 -8.01 -9.35 25.34
CA SER A 169 -8.68 -10.64 25.24
C SER A 169 -9.68 -10.65 24.09
N TYR A 170 -10.04 -11.84 23.62
CA TYR A 170 -11.04 -12.01 22.57
C TYR A 170 -12.38 -11.35 22.92
N PRO A 171 -12.95 -11.50 24.14
CA PRO A 171 -14.15 -10.77 24.55
C PRO A 171 -14.05 -9.25 24.39
N LYS A 172 -12.91 -8.64 24.72
CA LYS A 172 -12.74 -7.19 24.53
C LYS A 172 -12.74 -6.79 23.06
N ILE A 173 -12.07 -7.56 22.21
CA ILE A 173 -12.06 -7.34 20.76
C ILE A 173 -13.49 -7.47 20.22
N GLN A 174 -14.23 -8.48 20.66
CA GLN A 174 -15.61 -8.70 20.26
C GLN A 174 -16.53 -7.55 20.70
N LYS A 175 -16.39 -7.05 21.94
CA LYS A 175 -17.13 -5.89 22.45
C LYS A 175 -16.81 -4.61 21.67
N ALA A 176 -15.52 -4.30 21.49
CA ALA A 176 -15.08 -3.15 20.69
C ALA A 176 -15.65 -3.20 19.27
N ALA A 177 -15.51 -4.33 18.57
CA ALA A 177 -16.04 -4.51 17.23
C ALA A 177 -17.58 -4.38 17.20
N THR A 178 -18.27 -4.88 18.23
CA THR A 178 -19.73 -4.78 18.36
C THR A 178 -20.18 -3.33 18.53
N PHE A 179 -19.54 -2.58 19.44
CA PHE A 179 -19.83 -1.15 19.60
C PHE A 179 -19.52 -0.37 18.31
N LEU A 180 -18.44 -0.71 17.61
CA LEU A 180 -18.04 -0.03 16.37
C LEU A 180 -18.92 -0.34 15.14
N LYS A 181 -19.86 -1.29 15.24
CA LYS A 181 -20.92 -1.46 14.22
C LYS A 181 -21.84 -0.25 14.14
N HIS A 182 -22.01 0.43 15.27
CA HIS A 182 -22.73 1.69 15.35
C HIS A 182 -21.88 2.82 14.73
N LYS A 183 -22.41 3.47 13.69
CA LYS A 183 -21.66 4.48 12.92
C LYS A 183 -21.39 5.75 13.73
N GLU A 184 -22.27 6.04 14.68
CA GLU A 184 -22.22 7.14 15.63
C GLU A 184 -21.14 6.97 16.71
N VAL A 185 -20.62 5.75 16.88
CA VAL A 185 -19.55 5.46 17.84
C VAL A 185 -18.21 5.80 17.18
N GLU A 186 -17.47 6.71 17.81
CA GLU A 186 -16.15 7.11 17.35
C GLU A 186 -15.10 6.04 17.71
N PHE A 187 -14.14 5.85 16.80
CA PHE A 187 -13.01 4.97 17.03
C PHE A 187 -11.75 5.80 17.26
N LEU A 188 -11.20 5.73 18.46
CA LEU A 188 -10.12 6.60 18.94
C LEU A 188 -8.94 5.74 19.42
N VAL A 189 -7.71 6.16 19.12
CA VAL A 189 -6.49 5.42 19.48
C VAL A 189 -5.47 6.38 20.10
N THR A 190 -4.87 5.99 21.22
CA THR A 190 -3.84 6.83 21.87
C THR A 190 -2.59 6.97 20.98
N ASN A 191 -1.98 5.88 20.54
CA ASN A 191 -0.88 5.88 19.58
C ASN A 191 -0.89 4.56 18.77
N GLU A 192 -0.10 4.51 17.70
CA GLU A 192 0.01 3.34 16.82
C GLU A 192 1.33 2.59 16.98
N ASP A 193 2.08 2.87 18.05
CA ASP A 193 3.35 2.19 18.30
C ASP A 193 3.07 0.70 18.55
N TYR A 194 3.59 -0.16 17.67
CA TYR A 194 3.44 -1.61 17.79
C TYR A 194 4.19 -2.18 18.99
N THR A 195 5.27 -1.52 19.39
CA THR A 195 6.13 -1.92 20.51
C THR A 195 6.65 -0.69 21.24
N PHE A 196 6.92 -0.84 22.55
CA PHE A 196 7.62 0.16 23.36
C PHE A 196 8.71 -0.51 24.21
N PRO A 197 9.77 0.23 24.58
CA PRO A 197 10.90 -0.35 25.30
C PRO A 197 10.49 -0.83 26.70
N GLY A 198 10.90 -2.04 27.06
CA GLY A 198 10.77 -2.62 28.40
C GLY A 198 12.12 -2.66 29.13
N PRO A 199 12.13 -2.93 30.45
CA PRO A 199 13.37 -2.99 31.23
C PRO A 199 14.29 -4.15 30.83
N ASN A 200 13.74 -5.18 30.16
CA ASN A 200 14.51 -6.28 29.60
C ASN A 200 14.56 -6.14 28.06
N PRO A 201 15.73 -5.84 27.47
CA PRO A 201 15.86 -5.64 26.02
C PRO A 201 15.59 -6.91 25.20
N ASN A 202 15.59 -8.09 25.83
CA ASN A 202 15.29 -9.36 25.16
C ASN A 202 13.79 -9.65 25.05
N ILE A 203 12.93 -8.82 25.65
CA ILE A 203 11.47 -8.99 25.63
C ILE A 203 10.85 -7.89 24.79
N VAL A 204 10.12 -8.31 23.75
CA VAL A 204 9.29 -7.40 22.94
C VAL A 204 7.98 -7.16 23.67
N VAL A 205 7.71 -5.92 24.07
CA VAL A 205 6.47 -5.53 24.73
C VAL A 205 5.49 -4.98 23.69
N PRO A 206 4.31 -5.59 23.49
CA PRO A 206 3.30 -5.07 22.56
C PRO A 206 2.76 -3.71 23.02
N GLY A 207 2.66 -2.76 22.09
CA GLY A 207 2.12 -1.41 22.31
C GLY A 207 0.65 -1.26 21.88
N ALA A 208 0.15 -0.02 21.88
CA ALA A 208 -1.21 0.31 21.50
C ALA A 208 -1.52 0.01 20.02
N GLY A 209 -0.50 0.02 19.16
CA GLY A 209 -0.62 -0.39 17.75
C GLY A 209 -1.12 -1.82 17.60
N ALA A 210 -0.64 -2.76 18.41
CA ALA A 210 -1.08 -4.15 18.36
C ALA A 210 -2.58 -4.32 18.73
N VAL A 211 -3.01 -3.61 19.78
CA VAL A 211 -4.41 -3.62 20.24
C VAL A 211 -5.33 -3.01 19.18
N SER A 212 -4.98 -1.82 18.69
CA SER A 212 -5.81 -1.10 17.71
C SER A 212 -5.86 -1.80 16.35
N SER A 213 -4.76 -2.43 15.89
CA SER A 213 -4.75 -3.19 14.63
C SER A 213 -5.69 -4.38 14.66
N THR A 214 -5.83 -5.06 15.80
CA THR A 214 -6.79 -6.16 15.95
C THR A 214 -8.22 -5.66 15.83
N VAL A 215 -8.55 -4.54 16.50
CA VAL A 215 -9.89 -3.93 16.42
C VAL A 215 -10.18 -3.38 15.02
N ARG A 216 -9.20 -2.80 14.33
CA ARG A 216 -9.31 -2.36 12.92
C ARG A 216 -9.66 -3.51 11.99
N ALA A 217 -8.90 -4.61 12.09
CA ALA A 217 -9.08 -5.76 11.22
C ALA A 217 -10.50 -6.34 11.34
N VAL A 218 -11.05 -6.40 12.56
CA VAL A 218 -12.39 -6.97 12.80
C VAL A 218 -13.51 -5.96 12.53
N SER A 219 -13.32 -4.68 12.81
CA SER A 219 -14.36 -3.65 12.63
C SER A 219 -14.40 -3.03 11.23
N GLY A 220 -13.30 -3.08 10.48
CA GLY A 220 -13.13 -2.35 9.21
C GLY A 220 -13.09 -0.81 9.37
N ARG A 221 -13.06 -0.29 10.60
CA ARG A 221 -13.07 1.14 10.90
C ARG A 221 -11.65 1.69 11.00
N ILE A 222 -11.43 2.89 10.46
CA ILE A 222 -10.19 3.65 10.63
C ILE A 222 -10.36 4.58 11.84
N PRO A 223 -9.46 4.54 12.85
CA PRO A 223 -9.56 5.41 14.01
C PRO A 223 -8.89 6.76 13.82
N THR A 224 -9.25 7.71 14.68
CA THR A 224 -8.48 8.93 14.94
C THR A 224 -7.37 8.64 15.94
N VAL A 225 -6.13 9.03 15.63
CA VAL A 225 -4.96 8.75 16.46
C VAL A 225 -4.46 10.03 17.15
N PHE A 226 -4.19 9.95 18.45
CA PHE A 226 -3.92 11.11 19.32
C PHE A 226 -2.45 11.34 19.66
N GLY A 227 -1.57 10.41 19.29
CA GLY A 227 -0.14 10.48 19.53
C GLY A 227 0.63 10.94 18.31
N LYS A 228 1.94 11.15 18.49
CA LYS A 228 2.88 11.45 17.41
C LYS A 228 2.86 10.28 16.39
N PRO A 229 2.92 10.57 15.07
CA PRO A 229 3.13 11.86 14.43
C PRO A 229 1.85 12.66 14.08
N HIS A 230 0.70 12.28 14.63
CA HIS A 230 -0.60 12.73 14.13
C HIS A 230 -0.99 14.15 14.53
N LYS A 231 -1.85 14.75 13.72
CA LYS A 231 -2.32 16.15 13.86
C LYS A 231 -2.95 16.49 15.22
N PRO A 232 -3.74 15.62 15.90
CA PRO A 232 -4.41 16.00 17.14
C PRO A 232 -3.47 16.49 18.26
N ILE A 233 -2.27 15.92 18.41
CA ILE A 233 -1.30 16.37 19.41
C ILE A 233 -0.66 17.71 19.03
N ALA A 234 -0.44 17.98 17.74
CA ALA A 234 0.00 19.30 17.26
C ALA A 234 -1.07 20.37 17.48
N ASP A 235 -2.32 20.07 17.15
CA ASP A 235 -3.45 20.99 17.34
C ASP A 235 -3.66 21.31 18.82
N PHE A 236 -3.47 20.32 19.70
CA PHE A 236 -3.48 20.52 21.15
C PHE A 236 -2.39 21.50 21.61
N LEU A 237 -1.15 21.31 21.17
CA LEU A 237 -0.04 22.22 21.49
C LEU A 237 -0.31 23.66 21.01
N LYS A 238 -0.88 23.83 19.82
CA LYS A 238 -1.22 25.15 19.28
C LYS A 238 -2.35 25.81 20.07
N LYS A 239 -3.43 25.07 20.32
CA LYS A 239 -4.64 25.59 20.97
C LYS A 239 -4.41 25.91 22.45
N HIS A 240 -3.78 25.00 23.19
CA HIS A 240 -3.67 25.08 24.65
C HIS A 240 -2.34 25.68 25.11
N HIS A 241 -1.30 25.67 24.28
CA HIS A 241 0.02 26.20 24.64
C HIS A 241 0.56 27.27 23.69
N HIS A 242 -0.18 27.66 22.64
CA HIS A 242 0.21 28.74 21.72
C HIS A 242 1.64 28.59 21.19
N ILE A 243 2.00 27.36 20.78
CA ILE A 243 3.32 27.06 20.23
C ILE A 243 3.41 27.57 18.78
N ASP A 244 4.48 28.31 18.48
CA ASP A 244 4.84 28.73 17.13
C ASP A 244 5.83 27.73 16.51
N ALA A 245 5.38 26.99 15.51
CA ALA A 245 6.18 25.97 14.84
C ALA A 245 7.49 26.53 14.24
N ALA A 246 7.49 27.77 13.75
CA ALA A 246 8.68 28.38 13.13
C ALA A 246 9.80 28.65 14.16
N LYS A 247 9.44 28.75 15.44
CA LYS A 247 10.37 28.99 16.56
C LYS A 247 10.46 27.80 17.51
N THR A 248 10.07 26.63 17.04
CA THR A 248 10.06 25.41 17.83
C THR A 248 10.99 24.37 17.26
N VAL A 249 11.74 23.69 18.12
CA VAL A 249 12.60 22.55 17.77
C VAL A 249 12.15 21.30 18.51
N MET A 250 12.14 20.16 17.82
CA MET A 250 11.82 18.85 18.37
C MET A 250 13.07 17.98 18.46
N PHE A 251 13.24 17.31 19.61
CA PHE A 251 14.27 16.30 19.86
C PHE A 251 13.60 14.95 20.01
N GLY A 252 14.01 13.98 19.21
CA GLY A 252 13.40 12.65 19.14
C GLY A 252 14.42 11.61 18.69
N ASP A 253 14.26 10.38 19.16
CA ASP A 253 15.06 9.23 18.75
C ASP A 253 14.39 8.45 17.60
N ARG A 254 13.08 8.60 17.40
CA ARG A 254 12.31 7.91 16.36
C ARG A 254 11.98 8.79 15.16
N LEU A 255 12.38 8.33 13.97
CA LEU A 255 12.14 9.05 12.72
C LEU A 255 10.66 9.06 12.29
N ASP A 256 9.95 7.96 12.51
CA ASP A 256 8.54 7.75 12.13
C ASP A 256 7.53 8.37 13.10
N THR A 257 7.95 8.70 14.33
CA THR A 257 7.11 9.44 15.28
C THR A 257 7.58 10.86 15.48
N ASP A 258 8.79 11.11 15.95
CA ASP A 258 9.21 12.44 16.40
C ASP A 258 9.63 13.35 15.25
N ILE A 259 10.46 12.81 14.35
CA ILE A 259 10.92 13.59 13.21
C ILE A 259 9.75 13.79 12.24
N GLN A 260 8.97 12.75 11.97
CA GLN A 260 7.74 12.88 11.20
C GLN A 260 6.75 13.86 11.86
N PHE A 261 6.53 13.78 13.19
CA PHE A 261 5.71 14.74 13.91
C PHE A 261 6.20 16.17 13.64
N SER A 262 7.52 16.39 13.71
CA SER A 262 8.09 17.70 13.47
C SER A 262 7.88 18.15 12.02
N THR A 263 8.14 17.32 11.00
CA THR A 263 8.16 17.73 9.58
C THR A 263 6.77 17.88 8.94
N THR A 264 5.83 17.01 9.30
CA THR A 264 4.47 17.01 8.70
C THR A 264 3.60 18.13 9.26
N ASN A 265 3.99 18.63 10.43
CA ASN A 265 3.38 19.73 11.14
C ASN A 265 4.29 20.98 11.10
N VAL A 266 4.95 21.31 9.97
CA VAL A 266 5.72 22.59 9.80
C VAL A 266 5.03 23.57 8.86
N THR A 267 4.37 23.11 7.78
CA THR A 267 3.70 24.00 6.82
C THR A 267 2.35 24.47 7.34
N TRP A 268 2.38 25.37 8.31
CA TRP A 268 1.20 26.06 8.81
C TRP A 268 1.07 27.42 8.13
N LYS A 269 0.27 27.49 7.07
CA LYS A 269 -0.15 28.79 6.55
C LYS A 269 -0.98 29.49 7.64
N SER A 270 -0.60 30.74 7.92
CA SER A 270 -1.38 31.64 8.78
C SER A 270 -2.82 31.72 8.26
N GLU A 271 -3.78 31.53 9.18
CA GLU A 271 -5.20 31.76 8.96
C GLU A 271 -5.45 33.27 8.83
N ASP A 272 -5.06 33.86 7.72
CA ASP A 272 -5.50 35.18 7.30
C ASP A 272 -5.64 35.17 5.78
N GLY A 273 -6.86 34.89 5.33
CA GLY A 273 -7.25 34.80 3.93
C GLY A 273 -7.20 36.16 3.21
N LYS A 274 -5.99 36.66 2.94
CA LYS A 274 -5.74 37.77 2.01
C LYS A 274 -4.54 37.45 1.12
N GLU A 275 -4.83 37.10 -0.13
CA GLU A 275 -3.84 37.10 -1.21
C GLU A 275 -3.33 38.53 -1.43
N GLY A 276 -2.18 38.84 -0.84
CA GLY A 276 -1.41 40.04 -1.16
C GLY A 276 -0.65 39.83 -2.46
N LYS A 277 -1.02 40.57 -3.50
CA LYS A 277 -0.21 40.75 -4.72
C LYS A 277 1.13 41.40 -4.34
N GLY A 278 2.21 40.63 -4.46
CA GLY A 278 3.59 41.10 -4.39
C GLY A 278 4.38 40.48 -5.53
N GLU A 279 5.16 41.30 -6.23
CA GLU A 279 5.75 41.07 -7.54
C GLU A 279 6.68 39.84 -7.61
N LYS A 280 6.59 39.11 -8.73
CA LYS A 280 7.50 38.02 -9.08
C LYS A 280 8.84 38.59 -9.57
N PRO A 281 9.99 38.19 -9.01
CA PRO A 281 11.22 38.14 -9.77
C PRO A 281 11.10 37.01 -10.79
N THR A 282 11.37 37.32 -12.06
CA THR A 282 11.48 36.38 -13.16
C THR A 282 12.61 35.37 -12.92
N GLU A 283 12.24 34.16 -12.51
CA GLU A 283 13.09 32.97 -12.65
C GLU A 283 12.30 31.85 -13.34
N GLN A 284 13.04 31.14 -14.19
CA GLN A 284 12.58 30.08 -15.09
C GLN A 284 11.78 28.99 -14.34
N PRO A 285 10.84 28.30 -15.03
CA PRO A 285 10.05 27.26 -14.38
C PRO A 285 10.98 26.17 -13.82
N PRO A 286 10.92 25.83 -12.53
CA PRO A 286 11.70 24.72 -12.01
C PRO A 286 11.18 23.43 -12.66
N LYS A 287 12.12 22.65 -13.20
CA LYS A 287 11.88 21.28 -13.69
C LYS A 287 11.14 20.49 -12.60
N GLY A 288 10.04 19.83 -12.99
CA GLY A 288 9.13 19.15 -12.07
C GLY A 288 9.84 18.17 -11.13
N GLN A 289 9.83 18.48 -9.82
CA GLN A 289 10.23 17.54 -8.77
C GLN A 289 9.16 16.45 -8.61
N GLY A 290 9.54 15.19 -8.86
CA GLY A 290 8.67 14.02 -8.63
C GLY A 290 8.37 13.81 -7.14
N TRP A 291 7.17 13.34 -6.80
CA TRP A 291 6.70 13.10 -5.41
C TRP A 291 7.61 12.22 -4.56
N ILE A 292 8.45 11.36 -5.16
CA ILE A 292 9.46 10.55 -4.46
C ILE A 292 10.61 11.42 -3.92
N SER A 293 10.96 12.51 -4.59
CA SER A 293 11.91 13.49 -4.04
C SER A 293 11.36 14.16 -2.77
N LYS A 294 10.05 14.39 -2.72
CA LYS A 294 9.33 14.91 -1.53
C LYS A 294 9.24 13.87 -0.40
N LEU A 295 9.18 12.59 -0.77
CA LEU A 295 9.27 11.46 0.16
C LEU A 295 10.69 11.28 0.72
N LEU A 296 11.73 11.50 -0.11
CA LEU A 296 13.14 11.51 0.30
C LEU A 296 13.47 12.71 1.21
N THR A 297 12.70 13.81 1.12
CA THR A 297 12.82 15.00 1.98
C THR A 297 11.80 15.06 3.12
N GLY A 298 10.98 14.02 3.33
CA GLY A 298 10.13 13.88 4.52
C GLY A 298 8.83 14.69 4.58
N GLN A 299 8.24 15.11 3.45
CA GLN A 299 6.90 15.73 3.41
C GLN A 299 5.78 14.68 3.29
N GLN A 300 4.72 14.78 4.13
CA GLN A 300 3.50 13.97 3.97
C GLN A 300 2.62 14.51 2.84
N MET A 301 2.03 13.59 2.06
CA MET A 301 1.07 13.92 1.00
C MET A 301 -0.32 13.38 1.29
N ASP A 302 -1.31 14.18 0.87
CA ASP A 302 -2.75 13.92 0.93
C ASP A 302 -3.15 12.72 0.04
N PRO A 303 -3.82 11.69 0.59
CA PRO A 303 -4.30 10.50 -0.15
C PRO A 303 -5.40 10.79 -1.19
N SER A 304 -6.07 11.95 -1.14
CA SER A 304 -7.22 12.25 -2.00
C SER A 304 -6.85 12.57 -3.46
N GLY A 305 -5.59 12.89 -3.75
CA GLY A 305 -5.08 13.17 -5.11
C GLY A 305 -4.75 11.94 -5.96
N TRP A 306 -4.73 10.74 -5.36
CA TRP A 306 -4.17 9.52 -5.96
C TRP A 306 -5.16 8.81 -6.89
N GLN A 307 -6.46 9.08 -6.75
CA GLN A 307 -7.51 8.55 -7.61
C GLN A 307 -7.56 9.20 -9.01
N LYS A 308 -6.69 10.18 -9.31
CA LYS A 308 -6.68 10.90 -10.59
C LYS A 308 -5.40 10.77 -11.42
N GLN A 309 -4.39 10.01 -10.98
CA GLN A 309 -3.14 9.81 -11.73
C GLN A 309 -2.78 8.33 -11.89
N SER A 310 -2.19 7.97 -13.04
CA SER A 310 -1.72 6.61 -13.31
C SER A 310 -0.63 6.18 -12.33
N HIS A 311 -0.72 4.97 -11.76
CA HIS A 311 0.25 4.42 -10.81
C HIS A 311 1.72 4.48 -11.31
N SER A 312 1.95 4.52 -12.63
CA SER A 312 3.28 4.58 -13.22
C SER A 312 3.88 5.97 -13.38
N SER A 313 3.05 7.02 -13.50
CA SER A 313 3.51 8.43 -13.47
C SER A 313 3.87 8.88 -12.07
N ILE A 314 3.31 8.18 -11.08
CA ILE A 314 3.72 8.26 -9.70
C ILE A 314 5.14 7.64 -9.64
N LEU A 315 5.33 6.33 -9.72
CA LEU A 315 6.65 5.71 -9.42
C LEU A 315 7.86 6.11 -10.29
N SER A 316 7.64 6.64 -11.50
CA SER A 316 8.70 7.08 -12.44
C SER A 316 8.49 8.53 -12.88
N SER A 317 9.52 9.37 -12.74
CA SER A 317 9.55 10.74 -13.26
C SER A 317 10.07 10.82 -14.70
N SER A 318 10.61 9.73 -15.23
CA SER A 318 11.16 9.65 -16.58
C SER A 318 10.10 9.28 -17.62
N GLU A 319 10.19 9.90 -18.81
CA GLU A 319 9.50 9.48 -20.04
C GLU A 319 10.21 8.30 -20.72
N LEU A 320 11.43 7.97 -20.28
CA LEU A 320 12.19 6.82 -20.77
C LEU A 320 11.45 5.53 -20.45
N ILE A 321 11.49 4.62 -21.42
CA ILE A 321 10.97 3.26 -21.29
C ILE A 321 12.14 2.30 -21.42
N TYR A 322 12.10 1.25 -20.62
CA TYR A 322 13.11 0.20 -20.63
C TYR A 322 12.49 -1.12 -21.03
N GLU A 323 13.30 -2.01 -21.57
CA GLU A 323 12.89 -3.34 -21.96
C GLU A 323 13.92 -4.37 -21.52
N PHE A 324 13.47 -5.36 -20.75
CA PHE A 324 14.24 -6.56 -20.48
C PHE A 324 13.90 -7.62 -21.54
N ALA A 325 14.89 -8.02 -22.34
CA ALA A 325 14.80 -9.16 -23.24
C ALA A 325 15.65 -10.31 -22.68
N THR A 326 15.00 -11.43 -22.38
CA THR A 326 15.63 -12.65 -21.87
C THR A 326 15.59 -13.72 -22.94
N HIS A 327 16.76 -14.21 -23.34
CA HIS A 327 16.93 -15.23 -24.37
C HIS A 327 17.57 -16.47 -23.75
N ASN A 328 16.86 -17.60 -23.79
CA ASN A 328 17.41 -18.90 -23.42
C ASN A 328 17.93 -19.55 -24.71
N PHE A 329 19.24 -19.46 -24.93
CA PHE A 329 19.87 -20.10 -26.08
C PHE A 329 20.03 -21.60 -25.84
N ARG A 330 20.17 -22.37 -26.92
CA ARG A 330 20.33 -23.83 -26.82
C ARG A 330 21.69 -24.17 -26.18
N PRO A 331 21.76 -25.19 -25.30
CA PRO A 331 23.03 -25.60 -24.70
C PRO A 331 24.10 -25.88 -25.75
N GLY A 332 25.32 -25.38 -25.53
CA GLY A 332 26.45 -25.53 -26.46
C GLY A 332 26.47 -24.57 -27.64
N GLU A 333 25.43 -23.77 -27.84
CA GLU A 333 25.31 -22.81 -28.96
C GLU A 333 25.62 -21.36 -28.57
N LYS A 334 26.26 -21.15 -27.41
CA LYS A 334 26.54 -19.82 -26.84
C LYS A 334 27.23 -18.90 -27.84
N ASP A 335 28.35 -19.32 -28.44
CA ASP A 335 29.15 -18.45 -29.30
C ASP A 335 28.40 -18.09 -30.59
N LYS A 336 27.72 -19.07 -31.20
CA LYS A 336 26.86 -18.81 -32.38
C LYS A 336 25.73 -17.85 -32.05
N TYR A 337 25.13 -17.99 -30.87
CA TYR A 337 24.11 -17.07 -30.39
C TYR A 337 24.66 -15.65 -30.20
N LEU A 338 25.85 -15.51 -29.60
CA LEU A 338 26.47 -14.21 -29.38
C LEU A 338 26.80 -13.52 -30.71
N ASP A 339 27.28 -14.25 -31.70
CA ASP A 339 27.55 -13.71 -33.04
C ASP A 339 26.26 -13.28 -33.75
N ALA A 340 25.22 -14.13 -33.74
CA ALA A 340 23.92 -13.81 -34.31
C ALA A 340 23.28 -12.58 -33.62
N PHE A 341 23.38 -12.51 -32.30
CA PHE A 341 22.88 -11.39 -31.51
C PHE A 341 23.68 -10.11 -31.76
N GLY A 342 25.00 -10.21 -31.97
CA GLY A 342 25.84 -9.09 -32.38
C GLY A 342 25.37 -8.46 -33.70
N ASN A 343 25.04 -9.30 -34.68
CA ASN A 343 24.46 -8.83 -35.95
C ASN A 343 23.08 -8.17 -35.75
N TYR A 344 22.20 -8.81 -34.98
CA TYR A 344 20.90 -8.22 -34.63
C TYR A 344 21.02 -6.86 -33.96
N LYS A 345 21.94 -6.72 -33.00
CA LYS A 345 22.23 -5.45 -32.31
C LYS A 345 22.65 -4.37 -33.31
N GLN A 346 23.51 -4.71 -34.28
CA GLN A 346 23.98 -3.76 -35.28
C GLN A 346 22.82 -3.27 -36.15
N GLU A 347 22.02 -4.19 -36.69
CA GLU A 347 20.83 -3.85 -37.49
C GLU A 347 19.82 -3.00 -36.69
N LEU A 348 19.61 -3.33 -35.41
CA LEU A 348 18.69 -2.57 -34.56
C LEU A 348 19.19 -1.15 -34.33
N ASN A 349 20.49 -0.97 -34.06
CA ASN A 349 21.09 0.34 -33.83
C ASN A 349 21.07 1.21 -35.10
N GLU A 350 21.25 0.60 -36.27
CA GLU A 350 21.18 1.32 -37.56
C GLU A 350 19.74 1.74 -37.90
N LYS A 351 18.74 0.90 -37.63
CA LYS A 351 17.33 1.17 -37.98
C LYS A 351 16.60 2.01 -36.93
N LEU A 352 16.95 1.87 -35.65
CA LEU A 352 16.35 2.55 -34.51
C LEU A 352 17.44 3.09 -33.56
N PRO A 353 18.16 4.15 -33.93
CA PRO A 353 19.23 4.72 -33.09
C PRO A 353 18.71 5.32 -31.77
N SER A 354 17.40 5.53 -31.65
CA SER A 354 16.74 5.95 -30.40
C SER A 354 16.62 4.81 -29.36
N VAL A 355 16.80 3.55 -29.78
CA VAL A 355 16.76 2.36 -28.91
C VAL A 355 18.18 1.93 -28.59
N ASN A 356 18.60 2.15 -27.35
CA ASN A 356 19.97 1.91 -26.91
C ASN A 356 20.06 0.61 -26.10
N LEU A 357 21.00 -0.27 -26.44
CA LEU A 357 21.35 -1.42 -25.60
C LEU A 357 22.25 -0.93 -24.46
N ILE A 358 21.70 -0.85 -23.24
CA ILE A 358 22.39 -0.32 -22.06
C ILE A 358 23.22 -1.39 -21.36
N GLY A 359 22.77 -2.64 -21.42
CA GLY A 359 23.53 -3.75 -20.89
C GLY A 359 23.08 -5.07 -21.49
N SER A 360 24.03 -5.98 -21.63
CA SER A 360 23.82 -7.33 -22.11
C SER A 360 24.63 -8.25 -21.22
N TRP A 361 24.04 -9.33 -20.71
CA TRP A 361 24.68 -10.21 -19.77
C TRP A 361 24.39 -11.67 -20.09
N THR A 362 25.37 -12.55 -19.91
CA THR A 362 25.17 -14.00 -19.87
C THR A 362 25.09 -14.47 -18.42
N VAL A 363 24.18 -15.39 -18.13
CA VAL A 363 23.95 -15.90 -16.78
C VAL A 363 25.01 -16.96 -16.45
N SER A 364 25.78 -16.70 -15.41
CA SER A 364 26.79 -17.66 -14.91
C SER A 364 26.22 -18.54 -13.80
N TYR A 365 25.37 -17.99 -12.93
CA TYR A 365 24.69 -18.71 -11.85
C TYR A 365 23.23 -18.28 -11.78
N GLY A 366 22.31 -19.24 -11.88
CA GLY A 366 20.87 -18.99 -11.99
C GLY A 366 20.11 -20.27 -12.36
N ARG A 367 18.84 -20.13 -12.74
CA ARG A 367 18.00 -21.27 -13.16
C ARG A 367 18.57 -22.05 -14.36
N THR A 368 19.23 -21.36 -15.30
CA THR A 368 19.90 -21.97 -16.44
C THR A 368 21.17 -21.18 -16.76
N ARG A 369 22.26 -21.87 -17.15
CA ARG A 369 23.50 -21.23 -17.61
C ARG A 369 23.41 -20.76 -19.07
N ASP A 370 22.53 -21.37 -19.86
CA ASP A 370 22.31 -21.05 -21.27
C ASP A 370 21.29 -19.92 -21.44
N GLN A 371 21.53 -18.80 -20.77
CA GLN A 371 20.64 -17.64 -20.77
C GLN A 371 21.41 -16.34 -20.93
N ALA A 372 20.87 -15.44 -21.75
CA ALA A 372 21.31 -14.07 -21.89
C ALA A 372 20.17 -13.10 -21.55
N ILE A 373 20.52 -11.98 -20.90
CA ILE A 373 19.59 -10.93 -20.49
C ILE A 373 20.09 -9.62 -21.07
N HIS A 374 19.21 -8.88 -21.72
CA HIS A 374 19.49 -7.61 -22.37
C HIS A 374 18.58 -6.53 -21.82
N LEU A 375 19.12 -5.35 -21.57
CA LEU A 375 18.40 -4.17 -21.13
C LEU A 375 18.49 -3.09 -22.19
N TYR A 376 17.36 -2.79 -22.83
CA TYR A 376 17.24 -1.70 -23.80
C TYR A 376 16.61 -0.47 -23.16
N ARG A 377 16.99 0.70 -23.64
CA ARG A 377 16.41 2.01 -23.32
C ARG A 377 15.84 2.65 -24.57
N HIS A 378 14.54 2.91 -24.54
CA HIS A 378 13.73 3.59 -25.55
C HIS A 378 13.65 5.08 -25.19
N THR A 379 14.37 5.91 -25.93
CA THR A 379 14.51 7.35 -25.60
C THR A 379 13.27 8.18 -25.93
N ASN A 380 12.50 7.79 -26.95
CA ASN A 380 11.23 8.42 -27.31
C ASN A 380 10.01 7.69 -26.71
N GLY A 381 10.23 6.91 -25.64
CA GLY A 381 9.18 6.19 -24.93
C GLY A 381 8.45 5.18 -25.82
N PHE A 382 7.12 5.13 -25.75
CA PHE A 382 6.32 4.12 -26.45
C PHE A 382 6.37 4.24 -27.99
N LYS A 383 6.76 5.40 -28.53
CA LYS A 383 6.92 5.57 -29.99
C LYS A 383 8.04 4.70 -30.55
N ASP A 384 9.13 4.55 -29.79
CA ASP A 384 10.21 3.64 -30.16
C ASP A 384 9.76 2.17 -30.07
N VAL A 385 8.92 1.84 -29.08
CA VAL A 385 8.31 0.51 -28.95
C VAL A 385 7.44 0.19 -30.17
N ASP A 386 6.55 1.10 -30.57
CA ASP A 386 5.69 0.93 -31.75
C ASP A 386 6.53 0.78 -33.04
N SER A 387 7.59 1.57 -33.16
CA SER A 387 8.51 1.52 -34.30
C SER A 387 9.28 0.19 -34.34
N SER A 388 9.73 -0.30 -33.18
CA SER A 388 10.37 -1.61 -33.04
C SER A 388 9.39 -2.73 -33.41
N MET A 389 8.16 -2.70 -32.91
CA MET A 389 7.12 -3.68 -33.26
C MET A 389 6.83 -3.70 -34.77
N SER A 390 6.74 -2.52 -35.40
CA SER A 390 6.50 -2.40 -36.84
C SER A 390 7.66 -2.97 -37.66
N LEU A 391 8.91 -2.69 -37.28
CA LEU A 391 10.09 -3.21 -37.98
C LEU A 391 10.27 -4.72 -37.82
N HIS A 392 9.95 -5.29 -36.65
CA HIS A 392 9.99 -6.74 -36.45
C HIS A 392 8.86 -7.46 -37.20
N SER A 393 7.73 -6.79 -37.42
CA SER A 393 6.59 -7.33 -38.19
C SER A 393 6.76 -7.21 -39.71
N SER A 394 7.68 -6.35 -40.15
CA SER A 394 7.93 -6.08 -41.56
C SER A 394 9.15 -6.87 -42.06
N PRO A 395 9.09 -7.55 -43.22
CA PRO A 395 10.25 -8.24 -43.77
C PRO A 395 11.40 -7.26 -44.06
N GLY A 396 12.54 -7.49 -43.43
CA GLY A 396 13.74 -6.65 -43.60
C GLY A 396 14.98 -7.25 -42.95
N ALA A 397 16.10 -6.52 -43.03
CA ALA A 397 17.38 -6.96 -42.46
C ALA A 397 17.31 -7.20 -40.94
N LEU A 398 16.60 -6.33 -40.21
CA LEU A 398 16.37 -6.50 -38.76
C LEU A 398 15.53 -7.75 -38.44
N SER A 399 14.41 -7.98 -39.13
CA SER A 399 13.56 -9.15 -38.89
C SER A 399 14.28 -10.46 -39.27
N ALA A 400 15.13 -10.43 -40.29
CA ALA A 400 15.98 -11.55 -40.67
C ALA A 400 17.05 -11.84 -39.60
N ALA A 401 17.72 -10.81 -39.09
CA ALA A 401 18.68 -10.95 -38.00
C ALA A 401 18.02 -11.46 -36.71
N ASP A 402 16.82 -10.98 -36.35
CA ASP A 402 16.05 -11.52 -35.22
C ASP A 402 15.70 -13.00 -35.41
N THR A 403 15.37 -13.39 -36.65
CA THR A 403 15.06 -14.79 -36.97
C THR A 403 16.27 -15.71 -36.76
N GLU A 404 17.49 -15.26 -37.09
CA GLU A 404 18.70 -16.03 -36.81
C GLU A 404 18.95 -16.19 -35.30
N VAL A 405 18.73 -15.13 -34.52
CA VAL A 405 18.77 -15.22 -33.05
C VAL A 405 17.71 -16.18 -32.53
N ALA A 406 16.49 -16.13 -33.08
CA ALA A 406 15.36 -16.97 -32.69
C ALA A 406 15.64 -18.46 -32.90
N LYS A 407 16.28 -18.84 -34.02
CA LYS A 407 16.65 -20.24 -34.33
C LYS A 407 17.55 -20.85 -33.25
N LEU A 408 18.40 -20.04 -32.64
CA LEU A 408 19.37 -20.45 -31.62
C LEU A 408 18.77 -20.40 -30.20
N CYS A 409 17.55 -19.90 -30.04
CA CYS A 409 16.85 -19.82 -28.76
C CYS A 409 15.77 -20.90 -28.62
N GLY A 410 15.69 -21.51 -27.44
CA GLY A 410 14.57 -22.37 -27.04
C GLY A 410 13.39 -21.56 -26.47
N ARG A 411 13.69 -20.42 -25.83
CA ARG A 411 12.68 -19.52 -25.26
C ARG A 411 13.17 -18.07 -25.30
N ARG A 412 12.27 -17.14 -25.62
CA ARG A 412 12.51 -15.69 -25.52
C ARG A 412 11.40 -15.03 -24.70
N LYS A 413 11.72 -14.01 -23.93
CA LYS A 413 10.78 -13.26 -23.09
C LYS A 413 11.16 -11.79 -23.08
N ASN A 414 10.23 -10.91 -23.45
CA ASN A 414 10.41 -9.47 -23.38
C ASN A 414 9.42 -8.87 -22.38
N ILE A 415 9.88 -7.89 -21.60
CA ILE A 415 9.07 -7.19 -20.60
C ILE A 415 9.41 -5.71 -20.67
N ILE A 416 8.38 -4.88 -20.79
CA ILE A 416 8.53 -3.43 -20.77
C ILE A 416 8.43 -2.97 -19.33
N VAL A 417 9.40 -2.17 -18.90
CA VAL A 417 9.55 -1.69 -17.53
C VAL A 417 9.82 -0.18 -17.51
N LYS A 418 9.53 0.49 -16.39
CA LYS A 418 10.00 1.85 -16.11
C LYS A 418 10.98 1.82 -14.95
N SER A 419 11.93 2.74 -14.92
CA SER A 419 12.84 2.91 -13.79
C SER A 419 12.14 3.60 -12.63
N PHE A 420 12.50 3.23 -11.40
CA PHE A 420 12.07 4.01 -10.24
C PHE A 420 12.79 5.35 -10.23
N SER A 421 12.07 6.43 -9.92
CA SER A 421 12.67 7.78 -9.91
C SER A 421 13.76 8.01 -8.84
N TYR A 422 13.83 7.18 -7.81
CA TYR A 422 14.90 7.21 -6.79
C TYR A 422 16.11 6.36 -7.17
N TRP A 423 16.07 5.64 -8.29
CA TRP A 423 17.22 4.90 -8.78
C TRP A 423 18.10 5.80 -9.67
N ARG A 424 19.41 5.57 -9.68
CA ARG A 424 20.28 6.19 -10.68
C ARG A 424 19.97 5.60 -12.05
N GLU A 425 20.19 6.42 -13.08
CA GLU A 425 20.18 5.93 -14.45
C GLU A 425 21.32 4.90 -14.63
N PRO A 426 21.09 3.79 -15.33
CA PRO A 426 22.11 2.76 -15.46
C PRO A 426 23.29 3.24 -16.28
N GLU A 427 24.49 3.16 -15.70
CA GLU A 427 25.75 3.47 -16.34
C GLU A 427 26.58 2.19 -16.56
N GLN A 428 27.39 2.17 -17.62
CA GLN A 428 28.32 1.06 -17.87
C GLN A 428 29.37 0.98 -16.76
N ARG A 429 29.64 -0.24 -16.28
CA ARG A 429 30.71 -0.54 -15.32
C ARG A 429 31.82 -1.35 -16.00
N PRO A 430 33.06 -1.35 -15.45
CA PRO A 430 34.17 -2.08 -16.05
C PRO A 430 33.84 -3.56 -16.34
N PRO A 431 34.32 -4.14 -17.45
CA PRO A 431 33.92 -5.48 -17.90
C PRO A 431 34.16 -6.63 -16.91
N SER A 432 35.10 -6.45 -15.98
CA SER A 432 35.41 -7.43 -14.93
C SER A 432 34.33 -7.54 -13.85
N HIS A 433 33.35 -6.63 -13.83
CA HIS A 433 32.29 -6.64 -12.81
C HIS A 433 31.32 -7.80 -13.02
N VAL A 434 30.91 -8.40 -11.90
CA VAL A 434 29.85 -9.38 -11.82
C VAL A 434 28.56 -8.67 -11.44
N TYR A 435 27.46 -9.01 -12.12
CA TYR A 435 26.17 -8.40 -11.91
C TYR A 435 25.22 -9.35 -11.17
N ASP A 436 24.50 -8.86 -10.16
CA ASP A 436 23.42 -9.58 -9.48
C ASP A 436 22.08 -8.98 -9.94
N LEU A 437 21.30 -9.75 -10.71
CA LEU A 437 19.93 -9.39 -11.08
C LEU A 437 18.97 -10.09 -10.14
N ARG A 438 18.10 -9.30 -9.51
CA ARG A 438 17.05 -9.77 -8.61
C ARG A 438 15.69 -9.42 -9.17
N SER A 439 14.79 -10.38 -9.17
CA SER A 439 13.40 -10.17 -9.53
C SER A 439 12.47 -10.53 -8.38
N TYR A 440 11.52 -9.67 -8.09
CA TYR A 440 10.55 -9.80 -7.02
C TYR A 440 9.14 -9.76 -7.58
N VAL A 441 8.31 -10.75 -7.25
CA VAL A 441 6.87 -10.72 -7.54
C VAL A 441 6.15 -10.17 -6.31
N LEU A 442 5.50 -9.03 -6.46
CA LEU A 442 4.81 -8.34 -5.37
C LEU A 442 3.34 -8.72 -5.28
N LYS A 443 2.78 -8.63 -4.07
CA LYS A 443 1.33 -8.67 -3.84
C LYS A 443 0.64 -7.53 -4.62
N PRO A 444 -0.48 -7.77 -5.31
CA PRO A 444 -1.28 -6.69 -5.89
C PRO A 444 -1.58 -5.60 -4.85
N GLY A 445 -1.45 -4.34 -5.23
CA GLY A 445 -1.63 -3.18 -4.34
C GLY A 445 -0.41 -2.79 -3.49
N SER A 446 0.57 -3.67 -3.29
CA SER A 446 1.73 -3.40 -2.41
C SER A 446 2.89 -2.62 -3.06
N MET A 447 2.84 -2.37 -4.37
CA MET A 447 3.97 -1.80 -5.12
C MET A 447 4.42 -0.42 -4.62
N ILE A 448 3.49 0.43 -4.20
CA ILE A 448 3.80 1.79 -3.73
C ILE A 448 4.48 1.74 -2.35
N GLU A 449 3.93 0.95 -1.43
CA GLU A 449 4.51 0.76 -0.09
C GLU A 449 5.90 0.11 -0.17
N TRP A 450 6.02 -0.91 -1.02
CA TRP A 450 7.28 -1.59 -1.30
C TRP A 450 8.33 -0.64 -1.89
N ALA A 451 7.95 0.15 -2.90
CA ALA A 451 8.85 1.12 -3.54
C ALA A 451 9.25 2.24 -2.56
N SER A 452 8.33 2.67 -1.70
CA SER A 452 8.60 3.68 -0.67
C SER A 452 9.60 3.19 0.37
N ALA A 453 9.50 1.92 0.78
CA ALA A 453 10.47 1.30 1.67
C ALA A 453 11.86 1.15 1.01
N TRP A 454 11.90 0.74 -0.26
CA TRP A 454 13.16 0.63 -1.01
C TRP A 454 13.81 1.98 -1.32
N ALA A 455 13.03 3.04 -1.54
CA ALA A 455 13.55 4.40 -1.71
C ALA A 455 14.37 4.86 -0.50
N ARG A 456 14.00 4.42 0.72
CA ARG A 456 14.78 4.66 1.94
C ARG A 456 15.95 3.68 2.04
N GLY A 457 15.70 2.39 1.85
CA GLY A 457 16.70 1.33 2.01
C GLY A 457 17.88 1.41 1.04
N ILE A 458 17.67 1.92 -0.17
CA ILE A 458 18.73 2.04 -1.19
C ILE A 458 19.89 2.91 -0.72
N THR A 459 19.64 3.88 0.18
CA THR A 459 20.67 4.79 0.70
C THR A 459 21.78 4.04 1.43
N TYR A 460 21.45 3.02 2.21
CA TYR A 460 22.43 2.17 2.91
C TYR A 460 23.35 1.39 1.96
N ARG A 461 22.93 1.24 0.69
CA ARG A 461 23.67 0.50 -0.33
C ARG A 461 24.52 1.37 -1.24
N ARG A 462 24.24 2.67 -1.33
CA ARG A 462 24.93 3.60 -2.25
C ARG A 462 26.40 3.82 -1.93
N ASP A 463 26.79 3.73 -0.65
CA ASP A 463 28.20 3.92 -0.25
C ASP A 463 29.17 2.92 -0.89
N ALA A 464 28.64 1.75 -1.30
CA ALA A 464 29.42 0.71 -1.96
C ALA A 464 29.35 0.77 -3.50
N ASP A 465 28.71 1.80 -4.06
CA ASP A 465 28.55 2.05 -5.50
C ASP A 465 28.05 0.82 -6.30
N GLN A 466 27.20 0.02 -5.66
CA GLN A 466 26.70 -1.26 -6.19
C GLN A 466 25.41 -1.11 -6.99
N ASP A 467 24.70 0.01 -6.90
CA ASP A 467 23.40 0.21 -7.56
C ASP A 467 23.55 0.53 -9.04
N VAL A 468 22.98 -0.33 -9.90
CA VAL A 468 22.98 -0.15 -11.37
C VAL A 468 21.61 0.31 -11.87
N GLY A 469 20.52 -0.34 -11.43
CA GLY A 469 19.19 0.01 -11.90
C GLY A 469 18.08 -0.69 -11.13
N GLY A 470 16.93 -0.05 -11.01
CA GLY A 470 15.73 -0.61 -10.39
C GLY A 470 14.51 -0.28 -11.21
N PHE A 471 13.73 -1.30 -11.55
CA PHE A 471 12.69 -1.22 -12.57
C PHE A 471 11.43 -1.94 -12.15
N PHE A 472 10.27 -1.48 -12.61
CA PHE A 472 8.98 -2.14 -12.37
C PHE A 472 8.23 -2.36 -13.69
N ALA A 473 7.54 -3.50 -13.80
CA ALA A 473 6.84 -3.90 -15.01
C ALA A 473 5.68 -2.95 -15.37
N GLN A 474 5.57 -2.62 -16.66
CA GLN A 474 4.43 -1.92 -17.26
C GLN A 474 3.64 -2.83 -18.20
N VAL A 475 4.34 -3.64 -19.00
CA VAL A 475 3.74 -4.57 -19.97
C VAL A 475 4.43 -5.92 -19.85
N GLY A 476 3.63 -6.99 -19.84
CA GLY A 476 4.06 -8.36 -19.55
C GLY A 476 3.50 -8.82 -18.20
N GLN A 477 4.32 -9.50 -17.40
CA GLN A 477 3.90 -9.95 -16.07
C GLN A 477 3.91 -8.76 -15.09
N LEU A 478 2.72 -8.31 -14.69
CA LEU A 478 2.52 -7.19 -13.78
C LEU A 478 2.98 -7.52 -12.35
N TYR A 479 3.19 -6.47 -11.55
CA TYR A 479 3.66 -6.54 -10.17
C TYR A 479 5.06 -7.14 -9.98
N ILE A 480 5.86 -7.21 -11.05
CA ILE A 480 7.28 -7.59 -10.95
C ILE A 480 8.15 -6.34 -10.83
N VAL A 481 9.13 -6.45 -9.92
CA VAL A 481 10.22 -5.49 -9.77
C VAL A 481 11.57 -6.17 -10.02
N TYR A 482 12.47 -5.46 -10.69
CA TYR A 482 13.85 -5.87 -10.99
C TYR A 482 14.85 -4.94 -10.33
N HIS A 483 15.87 -5.47 -9.67
CA HIS A 483 17.04 -4.73 -9.22
C HIS A 483 18.30 -5.31 -9.85
N ILE A 484 19.15 -4.45 -10.41
CA ILE A 484 20.47 -4.79 -10.92
C ILE A 484 21.51 -4.18 -9.99
N TRP A 485 22.46 -5.03 -9.55
CA TRP A 485 23.60 -4.64 -8.76
C TRP A 485 24.89 -5.03 -9.47
N ALA A 486 25.97 -4.26 -9.31
CA ALA A 486 27.29 -4.58 -9.83
C ALA A 486 28.32 -4.70 -8.70
N TYR A 487 29.25 -5.64 -8.85
CA TYR A 487 30.33 -5.89 -7.91
C TYR A 487 31.63 -6.18 -8.67
N PRO A 488 32.80 -5.76 -8.16
CA PRO A 488 34.08 -6.07 -8.81
C PRO A 488 34.38 -7.58 -8.90
N SER A 489 33.86 -8.38 -7.96
CA SER A 489 34.01 -9.84 -7.92
C SER A 489 32.95 -10.47 -7.02
N MET A 490 32.81 -11.81 -7.05
CA MET A 490 31.92 -12.54 -6.13
C MET A 490 32.38 -12.46 -4.66
N CYS A 491 33.69 -12.34 -4.40
CA CYS A 491 34.21 -12.10 -3.06
C CYS A 491 33.82 -10.71 -2.55
N ALA A 492 34.04 -9.67 -3.37
CA ALA A 492 33.64 -8.30 -3.06
C ALA A 492 32.11 -8.20 -2.86
N ARG A 493 31.32 -8.96 -3.63
CA ARG A 493 29.87 -9.08 -3.40
C ARG A 493 29.56 -9.59 -2.00
N ASN A 494 30.24 -10.66 -1.54
CA ASN A 494 29.99 -11.24 -0.22
C ASN A 494 30.34 -10.24 0.90
N GLU A 495 31.52 -9.63 0.83
CA GLU A 495 32.01 -8.63 1.77
C GLU A 495 31.07 -7.42 1.84
N THR A 496 30.74 -6.82 0.69
CA THR A 496 29.82 -5.69 0.62
C THR A 496 28.44 -6.03 1.19
N ARG A 497 27.94 -7.25 0.96
CA ARG A 497 26.66 -7.69 1.54
C ARG A 497 26.73 -7.84 3.05
N HIS A 498 27.79 -8.44 3.60
CA HIS A 498 27.97 -8.52 5.05
C HIS A 498 28.11 -7.14 5.69
N ALA A 499 28.90 -6.25 5.08
CA ALA A 499 29.02 -4.86 5.53
C ALA A 499 27.68 -4.11 5.48
N THR A 500 26.87 -4.34 4.44
CA THR A 500 25.53 -3.75 4.33
C THR A 500 24.57 -4.32 5.39
N TRP A 501 24.64 -5.63 5.67
CA TRP A 501 23.82 -6.28 6.71
C TRP A 501 24.14 -5.77 8.12
N ALA A 502 25.35 -5.31 8.36
CA ALA A 502 25.74 -4.70 9.63
C ALA A 502 25.22 -3.25 9.81
N LYS A 503 24.66 -2.62 8.76
CA LYS A 503 24.10 -1.26 8.84
C LYS A 503 22.71 -1.30 9.50
N PRO A 504 22.49 -0.58 10.63
CA PRO A 504 21.19 -0.52 11.29
C PRO A 504 20.11 0.00 10.36
N GLY A 505 18.99 -0.71 10.22
CA GLY A 505 17.83 -0.31 9.40
C GLY A 505 17.80 -0.93 8.00
N TRP A 506 18.91 -1.51 7.52
CA TRP A 506 18.92 -2.29 6.28
C TRP A 506 18.14 -3.61 6.46
N ASP A 507 18.37 -4.28 7.58
CA ASP A 507 17.65 -5.48 8.02
C ASP A 507 16.14 -5.25 8.11
N ALA A 508 15.72 -4.15 8.74
CA ALA A 508 14.32 -3.76 8.85
C ALA A 508 13.69 -3.48 7.47
N THR A 509 14.44 -2.84 6.57
CA THR A 509 13.95 -2.60 5.19
C THR A 509 13.76 -3.91 4.44
N VAL A 510 14.70 -4.85 4.56
CA VAL A 510 14.60 -6.18 3.91
C VAL A 510 13.45 -7.00 4.51
N ALA A 511 13.30 -7.03 5.83
CA ALA A 511 12.23 -7.76 6.52
C ALA A 511 10.84 -7.21 6.16
N TYR A 512 10.68 -5.88 6.21
CA TYR A 512 9.44 -5.21 5.85
C TYR A 512 9.09 -5.44 4.38
N THR A 513 10.06 -5.25 3.46
CA THR A 513 9.82 -5.45 2.02
C THR A 513 9.60 -6.91 1.65
N GLY A 514 10.16 -7.85 2.41
CA GLY A 514 9.92 -9.28 2.26
C GLY A 514 8.48 -9.70 2.53
N SER A 515 7.76 -9.00 3.42
CA SER A 515 6.35 -9.31 3.74
C SER A 515 5.37 -9.08 2.57
N PHE A 516 5.78 -8.27 1.59
CA PHE A 516 5.00 -7.97 0.39
C PHE A 516 5.34 -8.87 -0.81
N GLN A 517 6.35 -9.73 -0.69
CA GLN A 517 6.86 -10.56 -1.78
C GLN A 517 6.24 -11.96 -1.74
N HIS A 518 5.87 -12.48 -2.91
CA HIS A 518 5.43 -13.86 -3.07
C HIS A 518 6.55 -14.81 -3.54
N LEU A 519 7.54 -14.28 -4.28
CA LEU A 519 8.69 -15.04 -4.77
C LEU A 519 9.86 -14.09 -5.08
N GLY A 520 11.07 -14.47 -4.66
CA GLY A 520 12.32 -13.77 -4.99
C GLY A 520 13.28 -14.69 -5.75
N LEU A 521 13.85 -14.22 -6.85
CA LEU A 521 14.88 -14.93 -7.62
C LEU A 521 16.12 -14.04 -7.76
N SER A 522 17.31 -14.63 -7.65
CA SER A 522 18.61 -13.94 -7.75
C SER A 522 19.46 -14.67 -8.79
N PHE A 523 20.11 -13.92 -9.68
CA PHE A 523 20.96 -14.42 -10.76
C PHE A 523 22.30 -13.70 -10.73
N SER A 524 23.40 -14.42 -10.94
CA SER A 524 24.73 -13.84 -11.16
C SER A 524 25.09 -13.88 -12.64
N MET A 525 25.53 -12.76 -13.19
CA MET A 525 25.70 -12.56 -14.63
C MET A 525 27.03 -11.88 -14.97
N ALA A 526 27.51 -12.09 -16.19
CA ALA A 526 28.73 -11.49 -16.75
C ALA A 526 28.41 -10.75 -18.06
N ASN A 527 28.97 -9.56 -18.29
CA ASN A 527 28.71 -8.75 -19.49
C ASN A 527 29.62 -9.19 -20.67
N PRO A 528 29.09 -9.72 -21.78
CA PRO A 528 29.89 -10.12 -22.93
C PRO A 528 30.01 -9.04 -24.02
N PHE A 529 29.29 -7.91 -23.93
CA PHE A 529 29.24 -6.89 -24.99
C PHE A 529 29.43 -5.48 -24.42
N ASP A 530 30.67 -5.02 -24.43
CA ASP A 530 31.05 -3.61 -24.29
C ASP A 530 31.63 -3.11 -25.64
N ASP A 531 31.76 -1.79 -25.84
CA ASP A 531 32.10 -1.11 -27.12
C ASP A 531 33.43 -1.54 -27.79
N GLY A 532 34.12 -2.55 -27.23
CA GLY A 532 35.32 -3.19 -27.77
C GLY A 532 35.14 -4.62 -28.31
N TYR A 533 33.93 -5.19 -28.40
CA TYR A 533 33.77 -6.55 -28.96
C TYR A 533 34.10 -6.56 -30.47
N ARG A 534 35.31 -7.01 -30.81
CA ARG A 534 35.69 -7.34 -32.18
C ARG A 534 35.49 -8.84 -32.41
N SER A 535 34.71 -9.16 -33.44
CA SER A 535 34.59 -10.52 -33.98
C SER A 535 35.99 -11.10 -34.19
N SER A 536 36.32 -12.15 -33.44
CA SER A 536 37.60 -12.84 -33.57
C SER A 536 37.53 -13.88 -34.67
N SER A 537 37.63 -13.43 -35.92
CA SER A 537 38.09 -14.26 -37.03
C SER A 537 39.57 -13.95 -37.33
N ALA A 538 40.49 -14.40 -36.46
CA ALA A 538 41.90 -14.60 -36.82
C ALA A 538 42.68 -15.38 -35.75
N THR A 539 43.28 -16.46 -36.22
CA THR A 539 44.28 -17.39 -35.66
C THR A 539 45.32 -16.79 -34.71
N SER A 540 45.66 -17.48 -33.60
CA SER A 540 47.03 -17.87 -33.19
C SER A 540 47.16 -18.31 -31.71
N THR A 541 47.29 -19.64 -31.53
CA THR A 541 48.18 -20.37 -30.60
C THR A 541 48.56 -19.78 -29.21
N SER A 542 47.98 -20.35 -28.14
CA SER A 542 48.77 -20.71 -26.95
C SER A 542 48.10 -21.86 -26.18
N LYS A 543 48.93 -22.83 -25.77
CA LYS A 543 48.55 -24.13 -25.17
C LYS A 543 47.88 -23.95 -23.81
N LEU A 544 46.66 -24.47 -23.66
CA LEU A 544 46.02 -24.71 -22.37
C LEU A 544 46.46 -26.10 -21.86
N LYS A 545 47.02 -26.16 -20.64
CA LYS A 545 47.37 -27.42 -19.97
C LYS A 545 46.09 -28.18 -19.60
N SER A 546 45.98 -29.40 -20.11
CA SER A 546 44.97 -30.38 -19.73
C SER A 546 45.35 -31.07 -18.42
N TYR A 547 44.40 -31.16 -17.49
CA TYR A 547 44.38 -32.19 -16.45
C TYR A 547 43.23 -33.14 -16.79
N THR A 548 43.56 -34.30 -17.37
CA THR A 548 42.66 -35.46 -17.43
C THR A 548 42.72 -36.18 -16.09
N HIS A 549 41.57 -36.39 -15.46
CA HIS A 549 41.37 -37.42 -14.44
C HIS A 549 40.35 -38.42 -15.00
N THR A 550 40.72 -39.70 -15.02
CA THR A 550 39.84 -40.84 -15.31
C THR A 550 39.44 -41.53 -14.00
N ASP A 551 38.32 -42.25 -14.07
CA ASP A 551 37.85 -43.39 -13.24
C ASP A 551 36.72 -43.13 -12.21
N ASN A 552 35.46 -43.31 -12.63
CA ASN A 552 34.51 -44.32 -12.12
C ASN A 552 33.10 -44.11 -12.75
N ILE A 553 32.76 -44.89 -13.78
CA ILE A 553 31.52 -44.73 -14.56
C ILE A 553 30.26 -45.13 -13.76
N GLU A 554 30.37 -46.05 -12.80
CA GLU A 554 29.25 -46.50 -11.96
C GLU A 554 28.86 -45.45 -10.90
N ASP A 555 29.84 -44.78 -10.26
CA ASP A 555 29.57 -43.69 -9.31
C ASP A 555 28.99 -42.45 -10.01
N GLU A 556 29.38 -42.20 -11.27
CA GLU A 556 28.79 -41.15 -12.11
C GLU A 556 27.34 -41.46 -12.47
N ALA A 557 27.01 -42.70 -12.84
CA ALA A 557 25.64 -43.10 -13.18
C ALA A 557 24.68 -42.96 -11.99
N ASP A 558 25.09 -43.43 -10.81
CA ASP A 558 24.31 -43.30 -9.57
C ASP A 558 24.13 -41.83 -9.14
N TYR A 559 25.14 -40.99 -9.40
CA TYR A 559 25.05 -39.55 -9.18
C TYR A 559 24.02 -38.90 -10.12
N TYR A 560 24.04 -39.24 -11.41
CA TYR A 560 23.09 -38.70 -12.38
C TYR A 560 21.66 -39.21 -12.14
N GLU A 561 21.47 -40.46 -11.70
CA GLU A 561 20.14 -40.97 -11.33
C GLU A 561 19.54 -40.23 -10.14
N LYS A 562 20.32 -40.01 -9.07
CA LYS A 562 19.88 -39.23 -7.90
C LYS A 562 19.57 -37.77 -8.26
N GLU A 563 20.37 -37.19 -9.14
CA GLU A 563 20.16 -35.81 -9.57
C GLU A 563 18.90 -35.69 -10.44
N ILE A 564 18.62 -36.65 -11.34
CA ILE A 564 17.38 -36.70 -12.12
C ILE A 564 16.15 -36.88 -11.20
N GLU A 565 16.22 -37.80 -10.22
CA GLU A 565 15.16 -38.01 -9.22
C GLU A 565 14.81 -36.71 -8.50
N LYS A 566 15.85 -36.00 -8.05
CA LYS A 566 15.70 -34.72 -7.37
C LYS A 566 15.07 -33.66 -8.27
N TYR A 567 15.50 -33.53 -9.53
CA TYR A 567 14.91 -32.59 -10.48
C TYR A 567 13.43 -32.86 -10.77
N MET A 568 13.07 -34.14 -10.92
CA MET A 568 11.67 -34.50 -11.17
C MET A 568 10.79 -34.28 -9.94
N GLN A 569 11.31 -34.58 -8.74
CA GLN A 569 10.59 -34.33 -7.49
C GLN A 569 10.36 -32.82 -7.27
N GLU A 570 11.39 -32.00 -7.50
CA GLU A 570 11.27 -30.54 -7.42
C GLU A 570 10.26 -29.99 -8.45
N SER A 571 10.21 -30.58 -9.64
CA SER A 571 9.25 -30.22 -10.69
C SER A 571 7.83 -30.60 -10.31
N LEU A 572 7.61 -31.79 -9.78
CA LEU A 572 6.33 -32.25 -9.25
C LEU A 572 5.84 -31.37 -8.11
N ASP A 573 6.68 -31.11 -7.12
CA ASP A 573 6.36 -30.24 -5.99
C ASP A 573 6.02 -28.81 -6.47
N SER A 574 6.70 -28.33 -7.50
CA SER A 574 6.45 -27.02 -8.10
C SER A 574 5.12 -26.96 -8.85
N THR A 575 4.76 -28.00 -9.62
CA THR A 575 3.47 -28.06 -10.32
C THR A 575 2.32 -28.23 -9.34
N GLU A 576 2.48 -29.02 -8.27
CA GLU A 576 1.47 -29.14 -7.21
C GLU A 576 1.22 -27.82 -6.47
N ARG A 577 2.29 -27.09 -6.09
CA ARG A 577 2.15 -25.78 -5.44
C ARG A 577 1.44 -24.80 -6.36
N SER A 578 1.81 -24.77 -7.63
CA SER A 578 1.22 -23.88 -8.64
C SER A 578 -0.27 -24.19 -8.86
N ARG A 579 -0.62 -25.49 -8.89
CA ARG A 579 -2.02 -25.95 -8.96
C ARG A 579 -2.84 -25.48 -7.76
N ARG A 580 -2.35 -25.69 -6.53
CA ARG A 580 -3.00 -25.21 -5.29
C ARG A 580 -3.19 -23.68 -5.28
N HIS A 581 -2.24 -22.92 -5.83
CA HIS A 581 -2.37 -21.47 -5.96
C HIS A 581 -3.45 -21.05 -6.96
N LEU A 582 -3.56 -21.75 -8.08
CA LEU A 582 -4.61 -21.50 -9.07
C LEU A 582 -6.00 -21.85 -8.53
N GLU A 583 -6.14 -22.98 -7.82
CA GLU A 583 -7.41 -23.36 -7.15
C GLU A 583 -7.84 -22.31 -6.11
N ASN A 584 -6.89 -21.82 -5.31
CA ASN A 584 -7.19 -20.78 -4.34
C ASN A 584 -7.58 -19.45 -5.03
N SER A 585 -6.94 -19.12 -6.15
CA SER A 585 -7.25 -17.92 -6.93
C SER A 585 -8.65 -18.02 -7.54
N GLU A 586 -9.03 -19.19 -8.03
CA GLU A 586 -10.37 -19.47 -8.56
C GLU A 586 -11.42 -19.32 -7.47
N LYS A 587 -11.18 -19.88 -6.28
CA LYS A 587 -12.06 -19.72 -5.11
C LYS A 587 -12.25 -18.26 -4.69
N ILE A 588 -11.18 -17.47 -4.69
CA ILE A 588 -11.26 -16.03 -4.37
C ILE A 588 -12.06 -15.29 -5.46
N GLY A 589 -11.81 -15.62 -6.73
CA GLY A 589 -12.54 -15.03 -7.85
C GLY A 589 -14.03 -15.36 -7.80
N THR A 590 -14.41 -16.59 -7.46
CA THR A 590 -15.83 -17.01 -7.40
C THR A 590 -16.55 -16.34 -6.24
N GLN A 591 -15.90 -16.19 -5.08
CA GLN A 591 -16.44 -15.39 -3.98
C GLN A 591 -16.62 -13.92 -4.38
N THR A 592 -15.63 -13.35 -5.06
CA THR A 592 -15.71 -11.95 -5.55
C THR A 592 -16.86 -11.77 -6.54
N ALA A 593 -17.10 -12.74 -7.41
CA ALA A 593 -18.23 -12.74 -8.34
C ALA A 593 -19.59 -12.79 -7.62
N GLN A 594 -19.71 -13.62 -6.57
CA GLN A 594 -20.92 -13.68 -5.73
C GLN A 594 -21.18 -12.34 -5.04
N ASP A 595 -20.14 -11.75 -4.43
CA ASP A 595 -20.25 -10.46 -3.74
C ASP A 595 -20.68 -9.35 -4.70
N LEU A 596 -20.17 -9.33 -5.95
CA LEU A 596 -20.59 -8.37 -6.97
C LEU A 596 -22.06 -8.55 -7.38
N LEU A 597 -22.54 -9.79 -7.51
CA LEU A 597 -23.95 -10.05 -7.82
C LEU A 597 -24.87 -9.57 -6.68
N GLU A 598 -24.48 -9.79 -5.41
CA GLU A 598 -25.20 -9.27 -4.25
C GLU A 598 -25.19 -7.73 -4.18
N GLN A 599 -24.05 -7.10 -4.51
CA GLN A 599 -23.93 -5.65 -4.59
C GLN A 599 -24.84 -5.08 -5.67
N ARG A 600 -24.90 -5.73 -6.83
CA ARG A 600 -25.78 -5.32 -7.92
C ARG A 600 -27.24 -5.28 -7.48
N GLU A 601 -27.71 -6.32 -6.78
CA GLU A 601 -29.10 -6.36 -6.30
C GLU A 601 -29.42 -5.19 -5.36
N LYS A 602 -28.46 -4.80 -4.50
CA LYS A 602 -28.60 -3.64 -3.61
C LYS A 602 -28.65 -2.33 -4.39
N LEU A 603 -27.83 -2.17 -5.42
CA LEU A 603 -27.85 -0.99 -6.28
C LEU A 603 -29.17 -0.87 -7.05
N GLU A 604 -29.68 -1.98 -7.60
CA GLU A 604 -30.98 -2.00 -8.27
C GLU A 604 -32.14 -1.63 -7.33
N ARG A 605 -32.14 -2.16 -6.09
CA ARG A 605 -33.13 -1.78 -5.07
C ARG A 605 -33.03 -0.28 -4.74
N THR A 606 -31.82 0.26 -4.65
CA THR A 606 -31.59 1.68 -4.38
C THR A 606 -32.10 2.55 -5.53
N GLU A 607 -31.85 2.15 -6.77
CA GLU A 607 -32.35 2.84 -7.95
C GLU A 607 -33.90 2.83 -8.00
N ARG A 608 -34.54 1.68 -7.73
CA ARG A 608 -36.01 1.57 -7.64
C ARG A 608 -36.59 2.48 -6.55
N ASN A 609 -35.98 2.51 -5.37
CA ASN A 609 -36.42 3.37 -4.26
C ASN A 609 -36.33 4.85 -4.63
N LEU A 610 -35.28 5.28 -5.33
CA LEU A 610 -35.16 6.65 -5.81
C LEU A 610 -36.24 7.01 -6.85
N ASP A 611 -36.60 6.08 -7.72
CA ASP A 611 -37.69 6.28 -8.69
C ASP A 611 -39.06 6.39 -8.00
N GLU A 612 -39.30 5.61 -6.94
CA GLU A 612 -40.51 5.71 -6.12
C GLU A 612 -40.57 7.03 -5.34
N ILE A 613 -39.45 7.46 -4.75
CA ILE A 613 -39.34 8.78 -4.11
C ILE A 613 -39.68 9.86 -5.13
N HIS A 614 -39.09 9.81 -6.32
CA HIS A 614 -39.37 10.79 -7.37
C HIS A 614 -40.86 10.88 -7.71
N ARG A 615 -41.52 9.73 -7.86
CA ARG A 615 -42.97 9.66 -8.13
C ARG A 615 -43.80 10.24 -6.98
N THR A 616 -43.44 9.91 -5.74
CA THR A 616 -44.10 10.42 -4.53
C THR A 616 -43.93 11.93 -4.43
N THR A 617 -42.72 12.45 -4.65
CA THR A 617 -42.42 13.88 -4.70
C THR A 617 -43.25 14.59 -5.77
N GLN A 618 -43.47 14.00 -6.95
CA GLN A 618 -44.37 14.59 -7.96
C GLN A 618 -45.83 14.67 -7.50
N VAL A 619 -46.33 13.64 -6.80
CA VAL A 619 -47.68 13.66 -6.23
C VAL A 619 -47.78 14.73 -5.13
N THR A 620 -46.77 14.83 -4.26
CA THR A 620 -46.66 15.88 -3.23
C THR A 620 -46.67 17.27 -3.86
N GLN A 621 -45.97 17.48 -4.98
CA GLN A 621 -45.99 18.77 -5.68
C GLN A 621 -47.39 19.14 -6.17
N ARG A 622 -48.12 18.17 -6.74
CA ARG A 622 -49.51 18.39 -7.20
C ARG A 622 -50.43 18.75 -6.04
N ASN A 623 -50.27 18.08 -4.89
CA ASN A 623 -51.03 18.38 -3.69
C ASN A 623 -50.69 19.77 -3.13
N LEU A 624 -49.41 20.15 -3.03
CA LEU A 624 -48.99 21.49 -2.62
C LEU A 624 -49.53 22.58 -3.56
N ASN A 625 -49.52 22.33 -4.87
CA ASN A 625 -50.09 23.25 -5.86
C ASN A 625 -51.61 23.39 -5.70
N SER A 626 -52.32 22.30 -5.36
CA SER A 626 -53.76 22.36 -5.06
C SER A 626 -54.06 23.11 -3.76
N LEU A 627 -53.22 22.96 -2.72
CA LEU A 627 -53.35 23.68 -1.45
C LEU A 627 -53.15 25.20 -1.62
N LYS A 628 -52.24 25.60 -2.51
CA LYS A 628 -52.05 27.00 -2.91
C LYS A 628 -53.29 27.58 -3.61
N SER A 629 -54.09 26.75 -4.28
CA SER A 629 -55.34 27.13 -4.94
C SER A 629 -56.55 27.24 -3.99
N VAL A 630 -56.47 26.71 -2.76
CA VAL A 630 -57.58 26.73 -1.79
C VAL A 630 -57.62 28.02 -0.96
N PHE A 631 -56.50 28.74 -0.84
CA PHE A 631 -56.43 30.03 -0.13
C PHE A 631 -56.87 31.26 -0.97
N GLY A 632 -57.47 31.02 -2.15
CA GLY A 632 -58.00 32.06 -3.04
C GLY A 632 -59.30 31.64 -3.74
N GLY A 633 -60.38 31.46 -2.99
CA GLY A 633 -61.77 31.43 -3.51
C GLY A 633 -62.31 30.09 -4.06
N PHE A 634 -63.42 29.64 -3.47
CA PHE A 634 -64.46 28.71 -3.93
C PHE A 634 -64.24 27.86 -5.22
N PHE A 635 -64.27 26.52 -5.12
CA PHE A 635 -65.29 25.63 -5.76
C PHE A 635 -65.04 24.11 -5.52
N LYS A 636 -66.14 23.36 -5.67
CA LYS A 636 -66.38 21.91 -5.47
C LYS A 636 -65.77 20.99 -6.55
N ASN A 637 -65.64 19.70 -6.16
CA ASN A 637 -65.66 18.46 -6.97
C ASN A 637 -64.64 18.28 -8.12
N LYS A 638 -63.63 17.41 -7.88
CA LYS A 638 -63.25 16.22 -8.66
C LYS A 638 -61.79 15.85 -8.38
N PHE A 639 -61.54 14.91 -7.48
CA PHE A 639 -60.31 14.11 -7.51
C PHE A 639 -60.61 12.69 -7.04
N SER A 640 -61.19 11.91 -7.96
CA SER A 640 -61.07 10.46 -7.95
C SER A 640 -60.30 10.08 -9.21
N ARG A 641 -59.06 9.60 -9.03
CA ARG A 641 -58.36 8.83 -10.06
C ARG A 641 -57.48 7.81 -9.35
N LYS A 642 -57.78 6.52 -9.57
CA LYS A 642 -57.04 5.35 -9.08
C LYS A 642 -55.54 5.45 -9.42
N PRO A 643 -54.63 4.94 -8.59
CA PRO A 643 -53.22 4.78 -8.98
C PRO A 643 -53.12 3.81 -10.17
N PRO A 644 -52.20 4.02 -11.12
CA PRO A 644 -51.88 3.02 -12.15
C PRO A 644 -51.26 1.78 -11.50
N GLU A 645 -51.77 0.61 -11.90
CA GLU A 645 -51.25 -0.72 -11.59
C GLU A 645 -49.94 -1.03 -12.34
N SER A 646 -49.14 -1.87 -11.68
CA SER A 646 -47.91 -2.61 -12.05
C SER A 646 -46.80 -1.91 -12.88
N ILE A 647 -45.59 -1.99 -12.32
CA ILE A 647 -44.32 -1.65 -12.99
C ILE A 647 -43.98 -2.80 -13.96
N PRO A 648 -43.63 -2.54 -15.23
CA PRO A 648 -42.98 -3.54 -16.06
C PRO A 648 -41.62 -3.88 -15.44
N GLU A 649 -41.37 -5.15 -15.11
CA GLU A 649 -40.03 -5.60 -14.70
C GLU A 649 -39.00 -5.12 -15.72
N MET A 650 -38.02 -4.34 -15.25
CA MET A 650 -36.85 -4.06 -16.06
C MET A 650 -36.13 -5.38 -16.31
N PRO A 651 -35.75 -5.69 -17.57
CA PRO A 651 -35.00 -6.91 -17.85
C PRO A 651 -33.67 -6.88 -17.07
N GLN A 652 -33.33 -8.00 -16.43
CA GLN A 652 -32.01 -8.20 -15.83
C GLN A 652 -30.93 -7.83 -16.86
N SER A 653 -29.87 -7.15 -16.41
CA SER A 653 -28.77 -6.84 -17.30
C SER A 653 -28.09 -8.09 -17.84
N LYS A 654 -27.67 -8.01 -19.11
CA LYS A 654 -26.95 -9.05 -19.83
C LYS A 654 -25.57 -9.41 -19.26
N SER A 655 -24.97 -8.57 -18.41
CA SER A 655 -23.69 -8.88 -17.74
C SER A 655 -23.86 -9.68 -16.45
N ALA A 656 -24.86 -9.34 -15.63
CA ALA A 656 -25.21 -10.10 -14.43
C ALA A 656 -25.60 -11.54 -14.77
N SER A 657 -26.36 -11.71 -15.86
CA SER A 657 -26.71 -13.05 -16.35
C SER A 657 -25.47 -13.83 -16.77
N LYS A 658 -24.53 -13.21 -17.48
CA LYS A 658 -23.28 -13.88 -17.92
C LYS A 658 -22.35 -14.23 -16.76
N LEU A 659 -22.21 -13.35 -15.76
CA LEU A 659 -21.41 -13.63 -14.58
C LEU A 659 -22.04 -14.75 -13.74
N ALA A 660 -23.37 -14.76 -13.60
CA ALA A 660 -24.11 -15.83 -12.94
C ALA A 660 -24.00 -17.18 -13.69
N ASP A 661 -24.08 -17.16 -15.02
CA ASP A 661 -23.89 -18.34 -15.87
C ASP A 661 -22.46 -18.90 -15.73
N THR A 662 -21.45 -18.03 -15.76
CA THR A 662 -20.05 -18.41 -15.53
C THR A 662 -19.84 -19.00 -14.13
N LEU A 663 -20.48 -18.45 -13.10
CA LEU A 663 -20.43 -19.01 -11.75
C LEU A 663 -21.13 -20.38 -11.67
N GLY A 664 -22.22 -20.56 -12.41
CA GLY A 664 -22.94 -21.83 -12.54
C GLY A 664 -22.09 -22.92 -13.22
N ASP A 665 -21.38 -22.56 -14.29
CA ASP A 665 -20.47 -23.46 -15.01
C ASP A 665 -19.29 -23.90 -14.12
N LEU A 666 -18.75 -23.00 -13.30
CA LEU A 666 -17.65 -23.31 -12.38
C LEU A 666 -18.08 -24.17 -11.19
N ASN A 667 -19.28 -23.94 -10.65
CA ASN A 667 -19.80 -24.71 -9.51
C ASN A 667 -20.34 -26.10 -9.87
N SER A 668 -20.75 -26.31 -11.13
CA SER A 668 -21.30 -27.59 -11.59
C SER A 668 -20.24 -28.62 -12.02
N GLY A 669 -18.95 -28.25 -12.01
CA GLY A 669 -17.86 -29.13 -12.46
C GLY A 669 -18.00 -29.58 -13.92
N GLY A 670 -18.84 -28.90 -14.70
CA GLY A 670 -19.29 -29.33 -16.02
C GLY A 670 -18.30 -29.00 -17.12
N SER A 671 -17.57 -30.02 -17.57
CA SER A 671 -16.86 -29.99 -18.85
C SER A 671 -17.88 -30.07 -20.01
N SER A 672 -18.46 -28.96 -20.46
CA SER A 672 -19.14 -28.90 -21.77
C SER A 672 -19.48 -27.48 -22.21
N ALA A 673 -18.51 -26.77 -22.78
CA ALA A 673 -18.80 -25.69 -23.73
C ALA A 673 -17.73 -25.74 -24.83
N SER A 674 -18.07 -26.39 -25.95
CA SER A 674 -17.27 -26.41 -27.16
C SER A 674 -17.14 -25.00 -27.73
N PHE A 675 -15.93 -24.44 -27.67
CA PHE A 675 -15.50 -23.39 -28.60
C PHE A 675 -14.92 -24.04 -29.85
N PRO A 676 -15.25 -23.57 -31.07
CA PRO A 676 -14.56 -24.01 -32.27
C PRO A 676 -13.17 -23.37 -32.29
N GLY A 677 -12.13 -24.17 -32.08
CA GLY A 677 -10.75 -23.77 -32.30
C GLY A 677 -9.85 -24.10 -31.11
N VAL A 678 -8.97 -25.08 -31.33
CA VAL A 678 -7.87 -25.54 -30.47
C VAL A 678 -8.25 -26.60 -29.43
N ASN A 679 -8.30 -27.86 -29.91
CA ASN A 679 -8.03 -29.03 -29.08
C ASN A 679 -6.56 -28.97 -28.62
N THR A 680 -6.32 -28.68 -27.35
CA THR A 680 -5.04 -28.99 -26.70
C THR A 680 -5.25 -30.15 -25.73
N SER A 681 -5.37 -31.37 -26.25
CA SER A 681 -4.91 -32.52 -25.49
C SER A 681 -3.38 -32.41 -25.40
N GLY A 682 -2.85 -32.56 -24.19
CA GLY A 682 -1.51 -32.14 -23.76
C GLY A 682 -0.40 -32.41 -24.76
N VAL A 683 0.44 -31.40 -24.99
CA VAL A 683 1.79 -31.64 -25.51
C VAL A 683 2.60 -32.06 -24.30
N PRO A 684 2.96 -33.35 -24.22
CA PRO A 684 3.68 -33.88 -23.06
C PRO A 684 5.02 -33.17 -22.86
N THR A 685 5.39 -32.98 -21.59
CA THR A 685 6.58 -32.22 -21.20
C THR A 685 7.89 -32.82 -21.69
N LEU A 686 7.93 -34.14 -21.86
CA LEU A 686 9.06 -34.88 -22.40
C LEU A 686 8.87 -35.31 -23.86
N SER A 687 9.97 -35.24 -24.62
CA SER A 687 10.04 -35.73 -26.01
C SER A 687 9.74 -37.23 -26.08
N GLU A 688 9.27 -37.71 -27.24
CA GLU A 688 8.90 -39.13 -27.42
C GLU A 688 10.09 -40.10 -27.19
N SER A 689 11.32 -39.68 -27.53
CA SER A 689 12.53 -40.44 -27.23
C SER A 689 12.85 -40.46 -25.72
N SER A 690 12.66 -39.34 -25.02
CA SER A 690 12.82 -39.26 -23.57
C SER A 690 11.77 -40.08 -22.83
N ARG A 691 10.52 -40.09 -23.29
CA ARG A 691 9.46 -40.90 -22.68
C ARG A 691 9.65 -42.39 -22.90
N ASN A 692 10.14 -42.80 -24.06
CA ASN A 692 10.54 -44.18 -24.30
C ASN A 692 11.72 -44.63 -23.42
N ALA A 693 12.62 -43.71 -23.03
CA ALA A 693 13.75 -44.00 -22.15
C ALA A 693 13.35 -44.17 -20.67
N ILE A 694 12.27 -43.53 -20.22
CA ILE A 694 11.76 -43.65 -18.84
C ILE A 694 10.60 -44.64 -18.70
N LYS A 695 10.10 -45.19 -19.80
CA LYS A 695 8.98 -46.12 -19.84
C LYS A 695 9.27 -47.39 -19.03
N GLY A 696 8.37 -47.77 -18.14
CA GLY A 696 8.53 -48.90 -17.23
C GLY A 696 9.44 -48.63 -16.01
N THR A 697 9.91 -47.39 -15.83
CA THR A 697 10.70 -46.98 -14.65
C THR A 697 9.82 -46.20 -13.66
N ARG A 698 10.32 -46.00 -12.43
CA ARG A 698 9.61 -45.17 -11.43
C ARG A 698 9.39 -43.72 -11.88
N TRP A 699 10.18 -43.24 -12.86
CA TRP A 699 10.13 -41.89 -13.40
C TRP A 699 8.91 -41.61 -14.29
N GLU A 700 8.37 -42.65 -14.94
CA GLU A 700 7.16 -42.52 -15.77
C GLU A 700 5.96 -42.03 -14.95
N ALA A 701 5.83 -42.48 -13.70
CA ALA A 701 4.74 -42.06 -12.83
C ALA A 701 4.82 -40.57 -12.45
N MET A 702 6.03 -40.05 -12.21
CA MET A 702 6.26 -38.64 -11.86
C MET A 702 6.03 -37.71 -13.06
N ASP A 703 6.46 -38.13 -14.25
CA ASP A 703 6.23 -37.40 -15.51
C ASP A 703 4.74 -37.30 -15.83
N ASN A 704 4.00 -38.41 -15.72
CA ASN A 704 2.55 -38.43 -15.91
C ASN A 704 1.83 -37.51 -14.91
N GLN A 705 2.24 -37.47 -13.65
CA GLN A 705 1.66 -36.56 -12.65
C GLN A 705 1.98 -35.08 -12.94
N ILE A 706 3.16 -34.78 -13.48
CA ILE A 706 3.52 -33.43 -13.90
C ILE A 706 2.63 -32.98 -15.06
N ASP A 707 2.44 -33.83 -16.07
CA ASP A 707 1.56 -33.56 -17.21
C ASP A 707 0.09 -33.38 -16.76
N GLU A 708 -0.42 -34.25 -15.87
CA GLU A 708 -1.76 -34.11 -15.26
C GLU A 708 -1.91 -32.79 -14.50
N ASN A 709 -0.91 -32.40 -13.70
CA ASN A 709 -0.92 -31.13 -12.98
C ASN A 709 -0.93 -29.95 -13.95
N LEU A 710 -0.15 -29.99 -15.04
CA LEU A 710 -0.08 -28.92 -16.04
C LEU A 710 -1.41 -28.76 -16.80
N ASP A 711 -2.06 -29.87 -17.14
CA ASP A 711 -3.39 -29.86 -17.77
C ASP A 711 -4.44 -29.26 -16.81
N ALA A 712 -4.43 -29.66 -15.53
CA ALA A 712 -5.30 -29.07 -14.52
C ALA A 712 -5.06 -27.56 -14.34
N MET A 713 -3.80 -27.13 -14.33
CA MET A 713 -3.45 -25.71 -14.25
C MET A 713 -3.92 -24.93 -15.49
N SER A 714 -3.82 -25.50 -16.69
CA SER A 714 -4.30 -24.90 -17.93
C SER A 714 -5.81 -24.68 -17.88
N GLN A 715 -6.56 -25.65 -17.35
CA GLN A 715 -8.00 -25.53 -17.14
C GLN A 715 -8.32 -24.43 -16.12
N ASN A 716 -7.64 -24.39 -14.98
CA ASN A 716 -7.87 -23.35 -13.96
C ASN A 716 -7.55 -21.94 -14.50
N LEU A 717 -6.52 -21.79 -15.34
CA LEU A 717 -6.20 -20.52 -15.99
C LEU A 717 -7.27 -20.07 -16.98
N ARG A 718 -7.90 -21.00 -17.72
CA ARG A 718 -9.04 -20.70 -18.59
C ARG A 718 -10.25 -20.22 -17.78
N ASN A 719 -10.55 -20.91 -16.67
CA ASN A 719 -11.62 -20.54 -15.74
C ASN A 719 -11.38 -19.13 -15.17
N LEU A 720 -10.18 -18.86 -14.66
CA LEU A 720 -9.78 -17.56 -14.12
C LEU A 720 -9.85 -16.44 -15.15
N ARG A 721 -9.46 -16.70 -16.40
CA ARG A 721 -9.58 -15.72 -17.48
C ARG A 721 -11.05 -15.37 -17.76
N ARG A 722 -11.90 -16.38 -17.91
CA ARG A 722 -13.35 -16.17 -18.14
C ARG A 722 -13.97 -15.37 -17.00
N LEU A 723 -13.66 -15.75 -15.76
CA LEU A 723 -14.12 -15.07 -14.55
C LEU A 723 -13.65 -13.61 -14.49
N GLY A 724 -12.38 -13.34 -14.80
CA GLY A 724 -11.84 -11.97 -14.85
C GLY A 724 -12.51 -11.09 -15.91
N GLU A 725 -12.77 -11.63 -17.10
CA GLU A 725 -13.49 -10.93 -18.17
C GLU A 725 -14.94 -10.60 -17.77
N ASP A 726 -15.62 -11.50 -17.06
CA ASP A 726 -16.99 -11.28 -16.57
C ASP A 726 -17.07 -10.31 -15.40
N LEU A 727 -16.15 -10.43 -14.42
CA LEU A 727 -16.02 -9.50 -13.29
C LEU A 727 -15.77 -8.08 -13.79
N GLY A 728 -14.88 -7.89 -14.77
CA GLY A 728 -14.59 -6.57 -15.34
C GLY A 728 -15.83 -5.91 -15.95
N ARG A 729 -16.60 -6.68 -16.73
CA ARG A 729 -17.86 -6.18 -17.32
C ARG A 729 -18.90 -5.81 -16.28
N GLU A 730 -19.03 -6.61 -15.23
CA GLU A 730 -19.97 -6.34 -14.13
C GLU A 730 -19.60 -5.04 -13.38
N VAL A 731 -18.31 -4.84 -13.07
CA VAL A 731 -17.82 -3.63 -12.41
C VAL A 731 -18.09 -2.37 -13.26
N ASP A 732 -17.82 -2.42 -14.56
CA ASP A 732 -18.07 -1.30 -15.47
C ASP A 732 -19.55 -0.92 -15.51
N GLU A 733 -20.46 -1.90 -15.48
CA GLU A 733 -21.89 -1.63 -15.44
C GLU A 733 -22.39 -1.09 -14.09
N GLN A 734 -21.86 -1.60 -12.98
CA GLN A 734 -22.20 -1.08 -11.66
C GLN A 734 -21.72 0.36 -11.48
N ASN A 735 -20.54 0.72 -12.03
CA ASN A 735 -20.08 2.10 -12.07
C ASN A 735 -21.07 3.01 -12.81
N GLN A 736 -21.56 2.58 -13.98
CA GLN A 736 -22.60 3.32 -14.70
C GLN A 736 -23.92 3.42 -13.92
N MET A 737 -24.27 2.41 -13.12
CA MET A 737 -25.46 2.43 -12.27
C MET A 737 -25.30 3.42 -11.11
N LEU A 738 -24.13 3.46 -10.48
CA LEU A 738 -23.80 4.43 -9.43
C LEU A 738 -23.92 5.87 -9.92
N ASP A 739 -23.42 6.18 -11.13
CA ASP A 739 -23.55 7.51 -11.73
C ASP A 739 -25.02 7.91 -11.94
N ARG A 740 -25.86 6.97 -12.39
CA ARG A 740 -27.31 7.19 -12.54
C ARG A 740 -28.00 7.41 -11.19
N ILE A 741 -27.69 6.58 -10.19
CA ILE A 741 -28.22 6.68 -8.83
C ILE A 741 -27.86 8.03 -8.22
N GLN A 742 -26.60 8.46 -8.34
CA GLN A 742 -26.14 9.75 -7.84
C GLN A 742 -26.92 10.90 -8.49
N THR A 743 -27.04 10.87 -9.81
CA THR A 743 -27.80 11.90 -10.56
C THR A 743 -29.28 11.94 -10.14
N LYS A 744 -29.92 10.79 -9.92
CA LYS A 744 -31.30 10.70 -9.45
C LYS A 744 -31.45 11.21 -8.01
N ALA A 745 -30.52 10.86 -7.13
CA ALA A 745 -30.50 11.30 -5.74
C ALA A 745 -30.38 12.82 -5.62
N ASP A 746 -29.43 13.42 -6.34
CA ASP A 746 -29.21 14.88 -6.34
C ASP A 746 -30.44 15.64 -6.86
N ARG A 747 -31.09 15.12 -7.92
CA ARG A 747 -32.35 15.68 -8.42
C ARG A 747 -33.48 15.58 -7.40
N ASN A 748 -33.64 14.44 -6.74
CA ASN A 748 -34.68 14.25 -5.73
C ASN A 748 -34.46 15.14 -4.51
N ASP A 749 -33.22 15.27 -4.01
CA ASP A 749 -32.89 16.15 -2.88
C ASP A 749 -33.22 17.61 -3.20
N ALA A 750 -32.86 18.07 -4.40
CA ALA A 750 -33.18 19.42 -4.85
C ALA A 750 -34.71 19.69 -4.86
N ILE A 751 -35.51 18.75 -5.36
CA ILE A 751 -36.97 18.92 -5.40
C ILE A 751 -37.56 18.88 -3.98
N VAL A 752 -37.11 17.97 -3.12
CA VAL A 752 -37.59 17.86 -1.74
C VAL A 752 -37.30 19.14 -0.95
N ARG A 753 -36.10 19.73 -1.07
CA ARG A 753 -35.78 21.02 -0.42
C ARG A 753 -36.68 22.16 -0.88
N VAL A 754 -37.01 22.21 -2.17
CA VAL A 754 -37.93 23.23 -2.71
C VAL A 754 -39.34 23.02 -2.14
N GLN A 755 -39.82 21.78 -2.06
CA GLN A 755 -41.12 21.46 -1.47
C GLN A 755 -41.19 21.79 0.01
N ASP A 756 -40.13 21.50 0.77
CA ASP A 756 -40.08 21.79 2.21
C ASP A 756 -40.15 23.30 2.48
N LYS A 757 -39.41 24.10 1.70
CA LYS A 757 -39.53 25.57 1.73
C LYS A 757 -40.93 26.06 1.36
N GLN A 758 -41.56 25.47 0.34
CA GLN A 758 -42.94 25.81 -0.04
C GLN A 758 -43.93 25.48 1.07
N MET A 759 -43.77 24.34 1.74
CA MET A 759 -44.62 23.88 2.83
C MET A 759 -44.48 24.78 4.07
N GLN A 760 -43.25 25.14 4.46
CA GLN A 760 -43.00 26.10 5.55
C GLN A 760 -43.67 27.46 5.29
N LYS A 761 -43.66 27.92 4.03
CA LYS A 761 -44.33 29.16 3.63
C LYS A 761 -45.86 29.07 3.72
N ILE A 762 -46.45 27.91 3.44
CA ILE A 762 -47.90 27.68 3.57
C ILE A 762 -48.32 27.57 5.05
N LEU A 763 -47.45 27.03 5.91
CA LEU A 763 -47.71 26.82 7.33
C LEU A 763 -47.50 28.08 8.20
N GLY A 764 -47.12 29.22 7.61
CA GLY A 764 -47.11 30.52 8.29
C GLY A 764 -46.00 30.72 9.33
N SER A 765 -44.90 29.95 9.27
CA SER A 765 -43.76 30.11 10.18
C SER A 765 -42.72 31.09 9.62
N GLU A 766 -43.03 32.39 9.61
CA GLU A 766 -42.00 33.43 9.59
C GLU A 766 -41.96 34.11 10.97
N THR A 767 -40.96 33.80 11.78
CA THR A 767 -40.52 34.69 12.86
C THR A 767 -39.10 35.18 12.54
N LYS A 768 -38.97 36.50 12.55
CA LYS A 768 -37.74 37.27 12.32
C LYS A 768 -36.60 36.81 13.23
N ALA A 769 -35.42 36.60 12.66
CA ALA A 769 -34.16 36.76 13.34
C ALA A 769 -33.09 37.18 12.31
N GLU A 770 -32.72 38.45 12.30
CA GLU A 770 -31.44 38.89 11.77
C GLU A 770 -30.54 39.29 12.95
N GLU A 771 -29.37 38.65 12.96
CA GLU A 771 -28.07 39.05 13.52
C GLU A 771 -27.91 39.25 15.04
N SER A 772 -27.45 38.19 15.72
CA SER A 772 -26.19 38.26 16.48
C SER A 772 -25.58 36.87 16.65
N ALA A 773 -24.26 36.82 16.67
CA ALA A 773 -23.44 35.61 16.64
C ALA A 773 -23.66 34.67 17.85
N GLY A 774 -23.57 33.36 17.59
CA GLY A 774 -23.19 32.35 18.59
C GLY A 774 -24.30 31.44 19.11
N SER A 775 -23.96 30.15 19.17
CA SER A 775 -24.67 29.02 19.80
C SER A 775 -25.88 28.43 19.04
N GLY A 776 -25.70 27.18 18.60
CA GLY A 776 -26.77 26.34 18.07
C GLY A 776 -27.55 25.65 19.19
N MET A 777 -28.86 25.81 19.18
CA MET A 777 -29.79 25.07 20.04
C MET A 777 -31.01 24.72 19.19
N THR A 778 -31.13 23.45 18.79
CA THR A 778 -32.26 22.93 18.03
C THR A 778 -33.42 22.56 18.97
N PRO A 779 -34.69 22.88 18.66
CA PRO A 779 -35.83 22.42 19.46
C PRO A 779 -36.12 20.94 19.18
N SER A 780 -36.36 20.15 20.24
CA SER A 780 -36.70 18.73 20.17
C SER A 780 -38.18 18.50 19.84
N LEU A 781 -38.46 17.66 18.84
CA LEU A 781 -39.78 17.04 18.60
C LEU A 781 -40.12 16.04 19.71
N ASP A 782 -41.39 16.05 20.16
CA ASP A 782 -41.94 15.18 21.20
C ASP A 782 -41.81 13.69 20.87
N SER A 783 -41.41 12.93 21.89
CA SER A 783 -41.31 11.48 22.02
C SER A 783 -42.44 10.68 21.37
N SER A 784 -43.68 11.14 21.50
CA SER A 784 -44.86 10.49 20.90
C SER A 784 -44.79 10.47 19.36
N THR A 785 -44.33 11.57 18.76
CA THR A 785 -44.21 11.71 17.31
C THR A 785 -43.04 10.91 16.76
N LYS A 786 -41.92 10.83 17.50
CA LYS A 786 -40.76 9.99 17.12
C LYS A 786 -41.10 8.50 17.16
N MET A 787 -41.89 8.05 18.14
CA MET A 787 -42.27 6.64 18.26
C MET A 787 -43.24 6.19 17.16
N SER A 788 -44.15 7.07 16.75
CA SER A 788 -45.07 6.84 15.63
C SER A 788 -44.37 6.78 14.26
N LEU A 789 -43.35 7.63 14.05
CA LEU A 789 -42.50 7.62 12.85
C LEU A 789 -41.56 6.42 12.82
N ALA A 790 -40.99 6.03 13.96
CA ALA A 790 -40.15 4.84 14.07
C ALA A 790 -40.95 3.55 13.82
N MET A 791 -42.15 3.40 14.39
CA MET A 791 -42.98 2.22 14.14
C MET A 791 -43.47 2.11 12.69
N LYS A 792 -43.73 3.24 12.01
CA LYS A 792 -44.06 3.26 10.57
C LYS A 792 -42.85 2.97 9.68
N ALA A 793 -41.64 3.32 10.10
CA ALA A 793 -40.41 2.99 9.36
C ALA A 793 -40.04 1.50 9.52
N THR A 794 -40.27 0.90 10.70
CA THR A 794 -39.99 -0.53 10.94
C THR A 794 -40.94 -1.46 10.16
N SER A 795 -42.15 -1.02 9.82
CA SER A 795 -43.06 -1.81 8.96
C SER A 795 -42.74 -1.72 7.46
N LEU A 796 -41.85 -0.81 7.06
CA LEU A 796 -41.40 -0.62 5.66
C LEU A 796 -40.09 -1.37 5.35
N PHE A 797 -39.42 -1.94 6.36
CA PHE A 797 -38.14 -2.65 6.23
C PHE A 797 -38.19 -4.12 6.69
N ARG A 798 -39.37 -4.75 6.64
CA ARG A 798 -39.52 -6.19 6.82
C ARG A 798 -39.85 -6.88 5.52
#